data_AF-A0A3M6TMV1-F1
#
_entry.id   AF-A0A3M6TMV1-F1
#
_cell.length_a   1.000
_cell.length_b   1.000
_cell.length_c   1.000
_cell.angle_alpha   90.00
_cell.angle_beta   90.00
_cell.angle_gamma   90.00
#
_symmetry.space_group_name_H-M   'P 1'
#
loop_
_entity.id
_entity.type
_entity.pdbx_description
1 polymer ?
#
loop_
_entity_poly.entity_id
_entity_poly.type
_entity_poly.pdbx_seq_one_letter_code
_entity_poly.pdbx_strand_id
1 'polypeptide(L)'
;IIDASSLTKKLRSFSEDYVKISEETSTRARTLVKDYIEGQIISYCRDNSMIEILKLEYTGSFYEGLKTEAADEADIMVILKTPQGTRIEVIQSKFPGYVRLRARNAQMFEKYLSTEGYINAKKLRNSWFHSLVHQAKNKVKPKSPYSEVRLDVRSHGPAVQVDIFRKGISDEKLLSVDLVPSFEVEGSWYVPKPFKGKRFVSNDEFLWRQSFSLQEKQVLESMDREDRGCRHELLRIVKTVVKRPVTSLPLDSYHLKTAFMHYIERKGLDWSKDALGRNFFGFLTELQIYMASRNLPHRWLDNVNVLDDFKGGVVQQMANRLRRILNSEIMAEAEAREEDALTLTKKLRDFSVKYVKISEEDMTLVRKLVKEYIEDKIIMYCRENSKIQILKLEYTGSFYERLKTEAADEVDIMIVFRTQTAEITVIESDVPGYVLLMAKESSVVRKYAWDNGFISPKRIRDLWFGLVQRAVNYIHAKPPYSEVPVVLRNHGPAVLLDIKKILSVDLVPCFQVEGKYYVPKPLKGKRFVSEPKLLFWRQSFSVEEKQVLQLMDRGDHGCRHELLRIVKTVMKRPETSLPMDSFYLKNAFMHYIYGGGKDWASGDALGKHFLNFLETLRIHMERRSLPHYFLPDANLLDDFKEEVVKQMENRLRRILESEKRLNKILE
;
A
#
# COMPACT_ATOMS: atom_id res chain seq x y z
N ILE A 1 11.33 -22.32 5.81
CA ILE A 1 12.41 -21.44 6.27
C ILE A 1 13.29 -21.25 5.05
N ILE A 2 13.26 -20.07 4.42
CA ILE A 2 14.35 -19.63 3.56
C ILE A 2 15.62 -19.94 4.33
N ASP A 3 16.54 -20.72 3.77
CA ASP A 3 17.90 -20.68 4.32
C ASP A 3 18.39 -19.25 4.07
N ALA A 4 18.06 -18.36 5.01
CA ALA A 4 18.40 -16.96 4.97
C ALA A 4 19.92 -16.80 4.90
N SER A 5 20.68 -17.82 5.33
CA SER A 5 22.11 -17.91 5.12
C SER A 5 22.46 -18.12 3.64
N SER A 6 21.74 -18.98 2.89
CA SER A 6 21.92 -19.18 1.44
C SER A 6 21.60 -17.92 0.64
N LEU A 7 20.46 -17.26 0.89
CA LEU A 7 20.13 -16.00 0.21
C LEU A 7 21.12 -14.89 0.57
N THR A 8 21.49 -14.76 1.85
CA THR A 8 22.52 -13.79 2.27
C THR A 8 23.83 -14.00 1.54
N LYS A 9 24.31 -15.23 1.37
CA LYS A 9 25.52 -15.53 0.59
C LYS A 9 25.39 -15.09 -0.87
N LYS A 10 24.26 -15.39 -1.53
CA LYS A 10 24.00 -14.96 -2.92
C LYS A 10 23.96 -13.45 -3.06
N LEU A 11 23.29 -12.76 -2.13
CA LEU A 11 23.20 -11.30 -2.11
C LEU A 11 24.57 -10.64 -1.88
N ARG A 12 25.43 -11.24 -1.05
CA ARG A 12 26.80 -10.77 -0.84
C ARG A 12 27.67 -10.97 -2.09
N SER A 13 27.61 -12.15 -2.73
CA SER A 13 28.29 -12.36 -4.02
C SER A 13 27.84 -11.33 -5.05
N PHE A 14 26.51 -11.17 -5.20
CA PHE A 14 25.96 -10.14 -6.08
C PHE A 14 26.45 -8.73 -5.71
N SER A 15 26.59 -8.44 -4.42
CA SER A 15 27.11 -7.16 -3.96
C SER A 15 28.57 -6.93 -4.35
N GLU A 16 29.43 -7.93 -4.22
CA GLU A 16 30.83 -7.84 -4.66
C GLU A 16 30.92 -7.66 -6.19
N ASP A 17 30.17 -8.47 -6.93
CA ASP A 17 30.29 -8.56 -8.39
C ASP A 17 29.66 -7.36 -9.11
N TYR A 18 28.62 -6.76 -8.53
CA TYR A 18 27.74 -5.84 -9.27
C TYR A 18 27.33 -4.56 -8.54
N VAL A 19 27.51 -4.46 -7.22
CA VAL A 19 26.97 -3.34 -6.44
C VAL A 19 28.08 -2.40 -5.98
N LYS A 20 29.15 -2.95 -5.42
CA LYS A 20 30.24 -2.16 -4.85
C LYS A 20 30.95 -1.35 -5.93
N ILE A 21 31.26 -0.10 -5.58
CA ILE A 21 32.14 0.76 -6.35
C ILE A 21 33.59 0.54 -5.89
N SER A 22 34.55 0.60 -6.82
CA SER A 22 35.96 0.45 -6.45
C SER A 22 36.46 1.66 -5.65
N GLU A 23 37.43 1.41 -4.77
CA GLU A 23 38.09 2.47 -4.00
C GLU A 23 38.84 3.46 -4.92
N GLU A 24 39.42 2.95 -6.01
CA GLU A 24 40.09 3.77 -7.03
C GLU A 24 39.13 4.78 -7.67
N THR A 25 37.96 4.33 -8.15
CA THR A 25 36.97 5.22 -8.79
C THR A 25 36.39 6.22 -7.80
N SER A 26 36.17 5.80 -6.55
CA SER A 26 35.71 6.68 -5.47
C SER A 26 36.73 7.76 -5.13
N THR A 27 38.02 7.39 -5.04
CA THR A 27 39.12 8.33 -4.78
C THR A 27 39.27 9.31 -5.94
N ARG A 28 39.22 8.82 -7.20
CA ARG A 28 39.19 9.65 -8.40
C ARG A 28 38.06 10.68 -8.34
N ALA A 29 36.83 10.26 -8.03
CA ALA A 29 35.69 11.16 -7.96
C ALA A 29 35.89 12.27 -6.91
N ARG A 30 36.38 11.93 -5.69
CA ARG A 30 36.68 12.93 -4.66
C ARG A 30 37.77 13.91 -5.08
N THR A 31 38.83 13.43 -5.73
CA THR A 31 39.91 14.28 -6.25
C THR A 31 39.40 15.23 -7.32
N LEU A 32 38.57 14.75 -8.26
CA LEU A 32 37.98 15.60 -9.30
C LEU A 32 37.05 16.68 -8.71
N VAL A 33 36.24 16.34 -7.71
CA VAL A 33 35.42 17.34 -7.00
C VAL A 33 36.32 18.38 -6.33
N LYS A 34 37.33 17.95 -5.58
CA LYS A 34 38.24 18.87 -4.87
C LYS A 34 38.99 19.79 -5.84
N ASP A 35 39.59 19.25 -6.89
CA ASP A 35 40.52 19.98 -7.74
C ASP A 35 39.83 20.88 -8.76
N TYR A 36 38.69 20.45 -9.30
CA TYR A 36 38.00 21.17 -10.38
C TYR A 36 36.74 21.88 -9.88
N ILE A 37 35.92 21.21 -9.07
CA ILE A 37 34.67 21.82 -8.62
C ILE A 37 34.94 22.81 -7.50
N GLU A 38 35.56 22.38 -6.39
CA GLU A 38 35.81 23.26 -5.25
C GLU A 38 36.92 24.27 -5.56
N GLY A 39 38.09 23.76 -5.95
CA GLY A 39 39.31 24.54 -6.11
C GLY A 39 39.32 25.47 -7.33
N GLN A 40 38.36 25.36 -8.25
CA GLN A 40 38.32 26.19 -9.45
C GLN A 40 36.93 26.74 -9.75
N ILE A 41 35.91 25.90 -9.98
CA ILE A 41 34.56 26.37 -10.32
C ILE A 41 33.96 27.19 -9.17
N ILE A 42 33.86 26.63 -7.98
CA ILE A 42 33.30 27.30 -6.80
C ILE A 42 34.20 28.44 -6.33
N SER A 43 35.53 28.29 -6.38
CA SER A 43 36.46 29.40 -6.11
C SER A 43 36.18 30.59 -7.02
N TYR A 44 36.09 30.38 -8.33
CA TYR A 44 35.75 31.44 -9.28
C TYR A 44 34.38 32.04 -8.98
N CYS A 45 33.37 31.21 -8.67
CA CYS A 45 32.04 31.68 -8.32
C CYS A 45 32.05 32.58 -7.07
N ARG A 46 32.87 32.27 -6.06
CA ARG A 46 33.03 33.11 -4.85
C ARG A 46 33.67 34.45 -5.18
N ASP A 47 34.67 34.46 -6.06
CA ASP A 47 35.42 35.69 -6.39
C ASP A 47 34.64 36.62 -7.36
N ASN A 48 33.67 36.09 -8.11
CA ASN A 48 33.03 36.80 -9.23
C ASN A 48 31.50 36.94 -9.10
N SER A 49 30.91 36.64 -7.92
CA SER A 49 29.47 36.72 -7.70
C SER A 49 29.08 37.81 -6.70
N MET A 50 28.02 38.56 -7.01
CA MET A 50 27.38 39.44 -6.02
C MET A 50 26.57 38.68 -4.96
N ILE A 51 26.11 37.47 -5.29
CA ILE A 51 25.41 36.58 -4.35
C ILE A 51 26.47 35.64 -3.76
N GLU A 52 26.78 35.81 -2.49
CA GLU A 52 27.84 35.07 -1.80
C GLU A 52 27.44 33.60 -1.55
N ILE A 53 28.39 32.68 -1.75
CA ILE A 53 28.24 31.26 -1.42
C ILE A 53 28.72 31.05 0.01
N LEU A 54 27.81 30.68 0.91
CA LEU A 54 28.11 30.44 2.33
C LEU A 54 28.93 29.15 2.53
N LYS A 55 28.40 28.02 2.06
CA LYS A 55 29.00 26.70 2.24
C LYS A 55 28.55 25.72 1.15
N LEU A 56 29.26 24.61 1.07
CA LEU A 56 28.89 23.47 0.23
C LEU A 56 28.39 22.35 1.13
N GLU A 57 27.30 21.72 0.71
CA GLU A 57 26.69 20.59 1.40
C GLU A 57 26.67 19.41 0.43
N TYR A 58 27.46 18.38 0.75
CA TYR A 58 27.64 17.21 -0.11
C TYR A 58 26.52 16.22 0.15
N THR A 59 25.66 15.99 -0.84
CA THR A 59 24.45 15.19 -0.70
C THR A 59 24.41 14.08 -1.74
N GLY A 60 23.33 13.30 -1.76
CA GLY A 60 23.10 12.32 -2.81
C GLY A 60 23.91 11.04 -2.63
N SER A 61 23.65 10.09 -3.52
CA SER A 61 24.00 8.69 -3.29
C SER A 61 25.50 8.47 -3.05
N PHE A 62 26.37 9.27 -3.68
CA PHE A 62 27.82 9.14 -3.54
C PHE A 62 28.32 9.50 -2.13
N TYR A 63 27.85 10.61 -1.58
CA TYR A 63 28.27 11.06 -0.25
C TYR A 63 27.52 10.36 0.89
N GLU A 64 26.34 9.82 0.63
CA GLU A 64 25.55 9.01 1.58
C GLU A 64 25.97 7.53 1.62
N GLY A 65 27.01 7.13 0.88
CA GLY A 65 27.47 5.73 0.86
C GLY A 65 26.53 4.76 0.15
N LEU A 66 25.64 5.26 -0.71
CA LEU A 66 24.62 4.49 -1.44
C LEU A 66 24.85 4.40 -2.95
N LYS A 67 25.92 4.98 -3.49
CA LYS A 67 26.25 4.87 -4.92
C LYS A 67 26.65 3.43 -5.24
N THR A 68 26.22 2.96 -6.41
CA THR A 68 26.37 1.58 -6.87
C THR A 68 26.98 1.58 -8.26
N GLU A 69 27.63 0.47 -8.64
CA GLU A 69 28.20 0.20 -9.97
C GLU A 69 29.41 1.09 -10.31
N ALA A 70 29.26 2.42 -10.34
CA ALA A 70 30.35 3.37 -10.63
C ALA A 70 30.24 4.65 -9.79
N ALA A 71 31.38 5.24 -9.44
CA ALA A 71 31.47 6.58 -8.83
C ALA A 71 31.46 7.68 -9.91
N ASP A 72 30.39 7.75 -10.69
CA ASP A 72 30.27 8.58 -11.90
C ASP A 72 29.40 9.84 -11.73
N GLU A 73 28.87 10.09 -10.53
CA GLU A 73 27.98 11.20 -10.20
C GLU A 73 28.20 11.70 -8.77
N ALA A 74 28.09 13.01 -8.56
CA ALA A 74 28.13 13.64 -7.25
C ALA A 74 27.12 14.81 -7.17
N ASP A 75 26.43 14.94 -6.04
CA ASP A 75 25.45 16.01 -5.81
C ASP A 75 25.97 16.98 -4.74
N ILE A 76 26.00 18.28 -5.06
CA ILE A 76 26.46 19.33 -4.13
C ILE A 76 25.42 20.45 -4.07
N MET A 77 24.85 20.65 -2.88
CA MET A 77 24.05 21.83 -2.60
C MET A 77 24.98 23.02 -2.33
N VAL A 78 24.82 24.07 -3.13
CA VAL A 78 25.57 25.32 -3.00
C VAL A 78 24.71 26.29 -2.18
N ILE A 79 25.01 26.38 -0.89
CA ILE A 79 24.21 27.17 0.05
C ILE A 79 24.58 28.64 -0.11
N LEU A 80 23.58 29.45 -0.46
CA LEU A 80 23.73 30.88 -0.67
C LEU A 80 23.60 31.61 0.66
N LYS A 81 24.49 32.57 0.91
CA LYS A 81 24.45 33.39 2.11
C LYS A 81 23.31 34.40 1.99
N THR A 82 22.55 34.56 3.07
CA THR A 82 21.64 35.70 3.23
C THR A 82 22.42 36.84 3.87
N PRO A 83 22.67 37.96 3.16
CA PRO A 83 23.52 39.03 3.70
C PRO A 83 22.86 39.75 4.87
N GLN A 84 23.70 40.39 5.70
CA GLN A 84 23.23 41.12 6.87
C GLN A 84 22.28 42.25 6.46
N GLY A 85 21.11 42.33 7.10
CA GLY A 85 20.06 43.31 6.77
C GLY A 85 19.09 42.87 5.67
N THR A 86 19.41 41.83 4.90
CA THR A 86 18.47 41.15 4.00
C THR A 86 17.60 40.18 4.79
N ARG A 87 16.29 40.20 4.57
CA ARG A 87 15.36 39.20 5.13
C ARG A 87 14.70 38.42 4.01
N ILE A 88 14.80 37.09 4.05
CA ILE A 88 14.06 36.19 3.17
C ILE A 88 12.92 35.57 4.00
N GLU A 89 11.69 35.80 3.56
CA GLU A 89 10.48 35.25 4.17
C GLU A 89 9.98 34.07 3.34
N VAL A 90 9.59 32.97 4.01
CA VAL A 90 8.98 31.80 3.39
C VAL A 90 7.47 31.98 3.34
N ILE A 91 6.91 32.12 2.14
CA ILE A 91 5.46 32.23 1.92
C ILE A 91 4.94 30.88 1.43
N GLN A 92 4.09 30.24 2.24
CA GLN A 92 3.51 28.94 1.91
C GLN A 92 2.70 29.01 0.61
N SER A 93 2.84 27.98 -0.22
CA SER A 93 2.02 27.83 -1.41
C SER A 93 0.87 26.85 -1.14
N LYS A 94 -0.12 26.82 -2.04
CA LYS A 94 -1.19 25.80 -2.03
C LYS A 94 -0.71 24.41 -2.44
N PHE A 95 0.55 24.25 -2.83
CA PHE A 95 1.13 23.00 -3.27
C PHE A 95 2.08 22.48 -2.18
N PRO A 96 1.79 21.31 -1.58
CA PRO A 96 2.64 20.73 -0.56
C PRO A 96 4.11 20.63 -1.01
N GLY A 97 5.04 21.01 -0.11
CA GLY A 97 6.47 21.00 -0.38
C GLY A 97 6.99 22.14 -1.27
N TYR A 98 6.12 23.05 -1.74
CA TYR A 98 6.51 24.23 -2.50
C TYR A 98 6.15 25.52 -1.77
N VAL A 99 7.02 26.52 -1.86
CA VAL A 99 6.89 27.85 -1.24
C VAL A 99 7.26 28.94 -2.23
N ARG A 100 7.00 30.20 -1.88
CA ARG A 100 7.60 31.37 -2.52
C ARG A 100 8.54 32.03 -1.53
N LEU A 101 9.72 32.43 -1.99
CA LEU A 101 10.68 33.16 -1.17
C LEU A 101 10.56 34.65 -1.46
N ARG A 102 10.21 35.46 -0.46
CA ARG A 102 10.11 36.92 -0.59
C ARG A 102 11.31 37.58 0.08
N ALA A 103 12.09 38.34 -0.68
CA ALA A 103 13.25 39.05 -0.15
C ALA A 103 12.94 40.52 0.10
N ARG A 104 13.41 41.05 1.23
CA ARG A 104 13.40 42.48 1.56
C ARG A 104 14.82 42.98 1.76
N ASN A 105 15.07 44.24 1.38
CA ASN A 105 16.39 44.88 1.45
C ASN A 105 17.49 44.08 0.75
N ALA A 106 17.17 43.52 -0.42
CA ALA A 106 17.99 42.51 -1.08
C ALA A 106 18.49 42.98 -2.46
N GLN A 107 19.34 44.01 -2.46
CA GLN A 107 19.84 44.65 -3.70
C GLN A 107 20.56 43.65 -4.63
N MET A 108 21.28 42.66 -4.07
CA MET A 108 21.93 41.62 -4.86
C MET A 108 20.95 40.74 -5.67
N PHE A 109 19.68 40.67 -5.25
CA PHE A 109 18.64 39.93 -5.96
C PHE A 109 17.81 40.78 -6.91
N GLU A 110 18.03 42.10 -7.02
CA GLU A 110 17.17 43.04 -7.76
C GLU A 110 16.79 42.54 -9.17
N LYS A 111 17.76 41.98 -9.91
CA LYS A 111 17.54 41.42 -11.27
C LYS A 111 16.69 40.13 -11.30
N TYR A 112 16.45 39.51 -10.16
CA TYR A 112 15.79 38.22 -9.97
C TYR A 112 14.52 38.33 -9.11
N LEU A 113 14.11 39.53 -8.70
CA LEU A 113 12.87 39.76 -7.95
C LEU A 113 11.68 40.06 -8.88
N SER A 114 10.48 39.70 -8.43
CA SER A 114 9.24 40.30 -8.94
C SER A 114 9.05 41.72 -8.39
N THR A 115 8.05 42.43 -8.91
CA THR A 115 7.58 43.72 -8.37
C THR A 115 7.16 43.63 -6.89
N GLU A 116 6.72 42.45 -6.45
CA GLU A 116 6.30 42.17 -5.08
C GLU A 116 7.45 41.62 -4.19
N GLY A 117 8.67 41.54 -4.73
CA GLY A 117 9.87 41.07 -4.02
C GLY A 117 10.01 39.54 -3.94
N TYR A 118 9.31 38.77 -4.79
CA TYR A 118 9.49 37.31 -4.85
C TYR A 118 10.72 36.93 -5.68
N ILE A 119 11.60 36.08 -5.14
CA ILE A 119 12.78 35.59 -5.85
C ILE A 119 12.34 34.57 -6.92
N ASN A 120 12.65 34.87 -8.18
CA ASN A 120 12.39 34.01 -9.33
C ASN A 120 13.38 32.83 -9.35
N ALA A 121 12.92 31.64 -8.95
CA ALA A 121 13.71 30.41 -8.88
C ALA A 121 14.33 30.05 -10.22
N LYS A 122 13.53 30.14 -11.31
CA LYS A 122 13.96 29.77 -12.66
C LYS A 122 15.04 30.71 -13.17
N LYS A 123 14.87 32.02 -13.00
CA LYS A 123 15.81 33.05 -13.45
C LYS A 123 17.11 33.02 -12.63
N LEU A 124 17.01 32.82 -11.32
CA LEU A 124 18.17 32.68 -10.46
C LEU A 124 19.03 31.46 -10.89
N ARG A 125 18.41 30.31 -11.15
CA ARG A 125 19.16 29.12 -11.61
C ARG A 125 19.67 29.27 -13.05
N ASN A 126 18.81 29.63 -14.00
CA ASN A 126 19.13 29.61 -15.44
C ASN A 126 19.98 30.78 -15.90
N SER A 127 19.78 31.96 -15.32
CA SER A 127 20.42 33.18 -15.79
C SER A 127 21.64 33.54 -14.95
N TRP A 128 21.54 33.46 -13.62
CA TRP A 128 22.68 33.76 -12.75
C TRP A 128 23.59 32.56 -12.58
N PHE A 129 23.13 31.51 -11.91
CA PHE A 129 24.01 30.44 -11.47
C PHE A 129 24.63 29.67 -12.64
N HIS A 130 23.82 29.35 -13.67
CA HIS A 130 24.32 28.70 -14.88
C HIS A 130 25.36 29.54 -15.62
N SER A 131 25.12 30.85 -15.80
CA SER A 131 26.08 31.75 -16.46
C SER A 131 27.38 31.85 -15.68
N LEU A 132 27.31 31.94 -14.35
CA LEU A 132 28.48 32.02 -13.48
C LEU A 132 29.33 30.75 -13.56
N VAL A 133 28.72 29.58 -13.47
CA VAL A 133 29.41 28.28 -13.62
C VAL A 133 29.97 28.11 -15.04
N HIS A 134 29.24 28.56 -16.07
CA HIS A 134 29.70 28.51 -17.45
C HIS A 134 30.92 29.42 -17.69
N GLN A 135 30.94 30.61 -17.10
CA GLN A 135 32.11 31.49 -17.12
C GLN A 135 33.29 30.86 -16.38
N ALA A 136 33.03 30.24 -15.22
CA ALA A 136 34.04 29.54 -14.44
C ALA A 136 34.72 28.42 -15.25
N LYS A 137 33.93 27.62 -15.99
CA LYS A 137 34.43 26.57 -16.90
C LYS A 137 35.51 27.11 -17.86
N ASN A 138 35.33 28.32 -18.40
CA ASN A 138 36.27 28.92 -19.36
C ASN A 138 37.56 29.45 -18.72
N LYS A 139 37.66 29.45 -17.39
CA LYS A 139 38.82 29.91 -16.62
C LYS A 139 39.57 28.76 -15.92
N VAL A 140 39.06 27.54 -16.02
CA VAL A 140 39.66 26.35 -15.42
C VAL A 140 41.03 26.07 -16.04
N LYS A 141 42.02 25.90 -15.18
CA LYS A 141 43.37 25.48 -15.51
C LYS A 141 43.52 23.99 -15.17
N PRO A 142 43.96 23.14 -16.10
CA PRO A 142 44.17 21.73 -15.80
C PRO A 142 45.21 21.54 -14.68
N LYS A 143 44.98 20.60 -13.77
CA LYS A 143 45.90 20.23 -12.69
C LYS A 143 46.34 18.77 -12.83
N SER A 144 47.62 18.50 -12.63
CA SER A 144 48.17 17.12 -12.54
C SER A 144 47.50 16.37 -11.38
N PRO A 145 47.20 15.05 -11.51
CA PRO A 145 47.52 14.15 -12.64
C PRO A 145 46.54 14.23 -13.82
N TYR A 146 45.50 15.07 -13.75
CA TYR A 146 44.46 15.17 -14.76
C TYR A 146 44.64 16.44 -15.64
N SER A 147 45.84 16.69 -16.17
CA SER A 147 46.15 17.87 -17.00
C SER A 147 45.38 17.94 -18.33
N GLU A 148 44.58 16.92 -18.64
CA GLU A 148 43.84 16.73 -19.87
C GLU A 148 42.32 16.72 -19.62
N VAL A 149 41.81 17.60 -18.74
CA VAL A 149 40.37 17.64 -18.44
C VAL A 149 39.63 18.63 -19.32
N ARG A 150 38.46 18.23 -19.82
CA ARG A 150 37.46 19.10 -20.44
C ARG A 150 36.21 19.11 -19.57
N LEU A 151 35.67 20.29 -19.31
CA LEU A 151 34.41 20.43 -18.58
C LEU A 151 33.29 20.78 -19.54
N ASP A 152 32.09 20.25 -19.31
CA ASP A 152 30.85 20.73 -19.93
C ASP A 152 29.83 21.13 -18.88
N VAL A 153 29.16 22.25 -19.13
CA VAL A 153 28.16 22.82 -18.22
C VAL A 153 26.81 22.71 -18.91
N ARG A 154 25.83 22.15 -18.21
CA ARG A 154 24.45 22.03 -18.69
C ARG A 154 23.45 22.20 -17.56
N SER A 155 22.20 22.43 -17.93
CA SER A 155 21.08 22.43 -17.00
C SER A 155 20.59 21.01 -16.72
N HIS A 156 20.44 20.62 -15.44
CA HIS A 156 19.89 19.31 -15.05
C HIS A 156 18.94 19.45 -13.85
N GLY A 157 17.63 19.36 -14.08
CA GLY A 157 16.65 19.49 -12.99
C GLY A 157 16.78 20.82 -12.21
N PRO A 158 17.01 20.80 -10.87
CA PRO A 158 17.33 21.99 -10.07
C PRO A 158 18.81 22.42 -10.16
N ALA A 159 19.67 21.60 -10.74
CA ALA A 159 21.11 21.76 -10.77
C ALA A 159 21.63 22.46 -12.03
N VAL A 160 22.83 23.00 -11.90
CA VAL A 160 23.77 23.21 -13.00
C VAL A 160 24.77 22.07 -12.93
N GLN A 161 24.70 21.17 -13.90
CA GLN A 161 25.53 19.98 -13.98
C GLN A 161 26.85 20.30 -14.68
N VAL A 162 27.96 19.88 -14.07
CA VAL A 162 29.32 19.96 -14.61
C VAL A 162 29.79 18.54 -14.93
N ASP A 163 29.86 18.21 -16.21
CA ASP A 163 30.44 16.96 -16.68
C ASP A 163 31.96 17.14 -16.84
N ILE A 164 32.73 16.23 -16.26
CA ILE A 164 34.19 16.20 -16.30
C ILE A 164 34.62 15.08 -17.25
N PHE A 165 35.31 15.42 -18.33
CA PHE A 165 35.83 14.48 -19.31
C PHE A 165 37.35 14.43 -19.28
N ARG A 166 37.93 13.26 -19.49
CA ARG A 166 39.33 13.09 -19.88
C ARG A 166 39.42 13.28 -21.40
N LYS A 167 40.27 14.20 -21.84
CA LYS A 167 40.60 14.40 -23.25
C LYS A 167 41.40 13.20 -23.75
N GLY A 168 41.06 12.73 -24.94
CA GLY A 168 41.72 11.63 -25.62
C GLY A 168 41.15 11.45 -27.03
N ILE A 169 41.44 10.32 -27.69
CA ILE A 169 40.88 9.99 -29.02
C ILE A 169 39.34 9.87 -28.96
N SER A 170 38.82 9.32 -27.86
CA SER A 170 37.42 9.43 -27.47
C SER A 170 37.34 10.02 -26.07
N ASP A 171 36.72 11.19 -25.92
CA ASP A 171 36.52 11.81 -24.60
C ASP A 171 35.80 10.84 -23.66
N GLU A 172 36.47 10.43 -22.58
CA GLU A 172 35.89 9.57 -21.54
C GLU A 172 35.22 10.45 -20.48
N LYS A 173 33.93 10.25 -20.21
CA LYS A 173 33.25 10.95 -19.09
C LYS A 173 33.70 10.33 -17.76
N LEU A 174 34.36 11.13 -16.93
CA LEU A 174 34.89 10.70 -15.64
C LEU A 174 33.87 10.85 -14.50
N LEU A 175 33.16 11.97 -14.47
CA LEU A 175 32.26 12.36 -13.38
C LEU A 175 31.24 13.39 -13.86
N SER A 176 30.00 13.29 -13.38
CA SER A 176 28.99 14.34 -13.47
C SER A 176 28.78 14.96 -12.09
N VAL A 177 28.82 16.29 -11.97
CA VAL A 177 28.61 16.96 -10.68
C VAL A 177 27.43 17.93 -10.75
N ASP A 178 26.38 17.66 -9.98
CA ASP A 178 25.18 18.48 -9.90
C ASP A 178 25.33 19.55 -8.83
N LEU A 179 25.47 20.81 -9.27
CA LEU A 179 25.55 21.97 -8.37
C LEU A 179 24.15 22.59 -8.22
N VAL A 180 23.56 22.50 -7.03
CA VAL A 180 22.19 22.99 -6.77
C VAL A 180 22.25 24.27 -5.93
N PRO A 181 21.96 25.46 -6.51
CA PRO A 181 21.93 26.69 -5.73
C PRO A 181 20.74 26.65 -4.77
N SER A 182 20.99 26.89 -3.49
CA SER A 182 20.02 26.61 -2.42
C SER A 182 20.00 27.72 -1.38
N PHE A 183 18.82 28.03 -0.85
CA PHE A 183 18.67 28.90 0.32
C PHE A 183 18.43 28.09 1.58
N GLU A 184 19.07 28.50 2.67
CA GLU A 184 18.75 28.05 4.03
C GLU A 184 17.97 29.16 4.73
N VAL A 185 16.72 28.90 5.09
CA VAL A 185 15.82 29.85 5.76
C VAL A 185 15.09 29.11 6.87
N GLU A 186 15.20 29.62 8.10
CA GLU A 186 14.51 29.07 9.29
C GLU A 186 14.76 27.55 9.49
N GLY A 187 16.00 27.10 9.25
CA GLY A 187 16.39 25.68 9.40
C GLY A 187 15.86 24.74 8.32
N SER A 188 15.30 25.29 7.23
CA SER A 188 14.85 24.53 6.05
C SER A 188 15.61 24.96 4.80
N TRP A 189 15.78 24.03 3.86
CA TRP A 189 16.47 24.27 2.60
C TRP A 189 15.49 24.34 1.42
N TYR A 190 15.76 25.26 0.49
CA TYR A 190 14.90 25.51 -0.66
C TYR A 190 15.71 25.52 -1.96
N VAL A 191 15.24 24.78 -2.96
CA VAL A 191 15.92 24.58 -4.25
C VAL A 191 15.04 25.01 -5.43
N PRO A 192 15.63 25.48 -6.55
CA PRO A 192 14.88 25.94 -7.72
C PRO A 192 14.45 24.77 -8.62
N LYS A 193 13.75 23.78 -8.04
CA LYS A 193 13.20 22.67 -8.82
C LYS A 193 11.91 23.12 -9.53
N PRO A 194 11.83 22.99 -10.87
CA PRO A 194 10.62 23.33 -11.60
C PRO A 194 9.40 22.57 -11.07
N PHE A 195 8.25 23.24 -11.02
CA PHE A 195 6.99 22.60 -10.69
C PHE A 195 6.57 21.66 -11.83
N LYS A 196 6.19 20.42 -11.49
CA LYS A 196 5.77 19.38 -12.47
C LYS A 196 4.37 18.83 -12.18
N GLY A 197 3.47 19.65 -11.65
CA GLY A 197 2.11 19.22 -11.35
C GLY A 197 1.24 19.06 -12.60
N LYS A 198 0.17 18.26 -12.48
CA LYS A 198 -0.82 18.02 -13.56
C LYS A 198 -1.67 19.24 -13.92
N ARG A 199 -1.70 20.26 -13.06
CA ARG A 199 -2.47 21.49 -13.25
C ARG A 199 -1.54 22.61 -13.70
N PHE A 200 -1.98 23.41 -14.66
CA PHE A 200 -1.30 24.66 -14.99
C PHE A 200 -1.27 25.57 -13.76
N VAL A 201 -0.11 26.19 -13.51
CA VAL A 201 0.10 27.12 -12.40
C VAL A 201 0.68 28.40 -12.98
N SER A 202 -0.04 29.50 -12.84
CA SER A 202 0.48 30.83 -13.14
C SER A 202 1.63 31.17 -12.19
N ASN A 203 2.69 31.79 -12.69
CA ASN A 203 3.84 32.25 -11.92
C ASN A 203 4.57 31.09 -11.19
N ASP A 204 4.69 29.94 -11.86
CA ASP A 204 5.39 28.76 -11.32
C ASP A 204 6.90 28.97 -11.23
N GLU A 205 7.45 29.93 -11.97
CA GLU A 205 8.85 30.33 -11.94
C GLU A 205 9.31 30.93 -10.60
N PHE A 206 8.36 31.30 -9.73
CA PHE A 206 8.61 31.78 -8.36
C PHE A 206 8.44 30.69 -7.29
N LEU A 207 8.08 29.46 -7.68
CA LEU A 207 7.97 28.35 -6.75
C LEU A 207 9.35 27.76 -6.47
N TRP A 208 9.66 27.66 -5.18
CA TRP A 208 10.82 26.97 -4.64
C TRP A 208 10.37 25.69 -3.98
N ARG A 209 11.11 24.60 -4.21
CA ARG A 209 10.82 23.31 -3.58
C ARG A 209 11.61 23.18 -2.29
N GLN A 210 10.94 22.85 -1.19
CA GLN A 210 11.63 22.46 0.04
C GLN A 210 12.44 21.18 -0.22
N SER A 211 13.71 21.18 0.20
CA SER A 211 14.62 20.05 0.07
C SER A 211 14.80 19.37 1.42
N PHE A 212 14.76 18.04 1.41
CA PHE A 212 15.00 17.20 2.57
C PHE A 212 16.31 16.41 2.47
N SER A 213 17.16 16.72 1.47
CA SER A 213 18.37 15.94 1.19
C SER A 213 19.35 15.89 2.37
N LEU A 214 19.40 16.92 3.22
CA LEU A 214 20.25 16.92 4.41
C LEU A 214 19.66 16.08 5.54
N GLN A 215 18.33 16.12 5.73
CA GLN A 215 17.63 15.25 6.66
C GLN A 215 17.72 13.78 6.23
N GLU A 216 17.54 13.49 4.94
CA GLU A 216 17.78 12.17 4.34
C GLU A 216 19.20 11.69 4.64
N LYS A 217 20.19 12.51 4.32
CA LYS A 217 21.61 12.20 4.56
C LYS A 217 21.88 11.88 6.02
N GLN A 218 21.33 12.66 6.96
CA GLN A 218 21.52 12.43 8.39
C GLN A 218 21.00 11.05 8.83
N VAL A 219 19.82 10.65 8.37
CA VAL A 219 19.24 9.33 8.66
C VAL A 219 20.12 8.24 8.04
N LEU A 220 20.46 8.38 6.77
CA LEU A 220 21.22 7.37 6.03
C LEU A 220 22.63 7.20 6.60
N GLU A 221 23.38 8.26 6.88
CA GLU A 221 24.75 8.18 7.43
C GLU A 221 24.83 7.60 8.85
N SER A 222 23.73 7.62 9.60
CA SER A 222 23.70 7.12 10.99
C SER A 222 23.13 5.71 11.13
N MET A 223 22.43 5.19 10.11
CA MET A 223 21.60 4.00 10.27
C MET A 223 22.33 2.71 10.65
N ASP A 224 23.64 2.59 10.36
CA ASP A 224 24.46 1.43 10.77
C ASP A 224 25.53 1.79 11.82
N ARG A 225 25.50 3.01 12.38
CA ARG A 225 26.57 3.50 13.26
C ARG A 225 26.62 2.78 14.60
N GLU A 226 25.46 2.52 15.20
CA GLU A 226 25.34 1.96 16.54
C GLU A 226 25.51 0.44 16.57
N ASP A 227 24.94 -0.27 15.59
CA ASP A 227 24.88 -1.74 15.57
C ASP A 227 25.72 -2.39 14.46
N ARG A 228 26.37 -1.59 13.59
CA ARG A 228 27.12 -2.05 12.41
C ARG A 228 26.28 -2.96 11.50
N GLY A 229 24.99 -2.67 11.39
CA GLY A 229 24.02 -3.48 10.67
C GLY A 229 24.25 -3.58 9.16
N CYS A 230 23.29 -4.22 8.48
CA CYS A 230 23.32 -4.43 7.03
C CYS A 230 22.45 -3.44 6.22
N ARG A 231 22.04 -2.29 6.78
CA ARG A 231 21.07 -1.39 6.13
C ARG A 231 21.61 -0.74 4.85
N HIS A 232 22.84 -0.20 4.88
CA HIS A 232 23.47 0.39 3.68
C HIS A 232 23.71 -0.66 2.60
N GLU A 233 24.16 -1.85 2.99
CA GLU A 233 24.38 -2.97 2.08
C GLU A 233 23.07 -3.37 1.40
N LEU A 234 22.01 -3.55 2.17
CA LEU A 234 20.68 -3.88 1.67
C LEU A 234 20.16 -2.83 0.69
N LEU A 235 20.18 -1.54 1.06
CA LEU A 235 19.63 -0.49 0.20
C LEU A 235 20.41 -0.39 -1.12
N ARG A 236 21.75 -0.53 -1.09
CA ARG A 236 22.56 -0.57 -2.31
C ARG A 236 22.20 -1.76 -3.19
N ILE A 237 22.08 -2.95 -2.62
CA ILE A 237 21.69 -4.15 -3.37
C ILE A 237 20.33 -3.92 -4.04
N VAL A 238 19.33 -3.42 -3.30
CA VAL A 238 17.99 -3.20 -3.85
C VAL A 238 18.02 -2.14 -4.95
N LYS A 239 18.75 -1.03 -4.78
CA LYS A 239 18.94 -0.01 -5.82
C LYS A 239 19.50 -0.58 -7.12
N THR A 240 20.42 -1.54 -7.05
CA THR A 240 20.97 -2.21 -8.23
C THR A 240 19.99 -3.24 -8.79
N VAL A 241 19.38 -4.07 -7.93
CA VAL A 241 18.44 -5.12 -8.33
C VAL A 241 17.26 -4.52 -9.08
N VAL A 242 16.61 -3.47 -8.58
CA VAL A 242 15.42 -2.89 -9.25
C VAL A 242 15.71 -2.23 -10.60
N LYS A 243 16.99 -2.12 -11.01
CA LYS A 243 17.38 -1.66 -12.34
C LYS A 243 17.64 -2.79 -13.33
N ARG A 244 17.79 -4.04 -12.86
CA ARG A 244 18.03 -5.20 -13.73
C ARG A 244 16.81 -5.50 -14.60
N PRO A 245 16.98 -6.05 -15.83
CA PRO A 245 15.87 -6.24 -16.77
C PRO A 245 14.65 -6.99 -16.21
N VAL A 246 14.89 -8.06 -15.45
CA VAL A 246 13.83 -8.92 -14.88
C VAL A 246 13.03 -8.20 -13.78
N THR A 247 13.73 -7.41 -12.97
CA THR A 247 13.23 -6.73 -11.77
C THR A 247 13.05 -5.23 -11.98
N SER A 248 13.08 -4.76 -13.23
CA SER A 248 13.14 -3.35 -13.56
C SER A 248 11.91 -2.61 -13.01
N LEU A 249 12.13 -1.60 -12.18
CA LEU A 249 11.11 -0.69 -11.70
C LEU A 249 11.55 0.74 -12.05
N PRO A 250 10.66 1.60 -12.59
CA PRO A 250 10.97 3.00 -12.87
C PRO A 250 11.06 3.85 -11.58
N LEU A 251 11.64 3.31 -10.51
CA LEU A 251 11.89 4.02 -9.25
C LEU A 251 13.30 4.62 -9.28
N ASP A 252 13.40 5.89 -8.92
CA ASP A 252 14.69 6.51 -8.66
C ASP A 252 15.18 6.24 -7.22
N SER A 253 16.38 6.76 -6.91
CA SER A 253 16.98 6.66 -5.58
C SER A 253 16.10 7.27 -4.48
N TYR A 254 15.37 8.35 -4.78
CA TYR A 254 14.54 9.07 -3.82
C TYR A 254 13.30 8.24 -3.40
N HIS A 255 12.65 7.55 -4.34
CA HIS A 255 11.56 6.62 -4.03
C HIS A 255 12.04 5.49 -3.10
N LEU A 256 13.19 4.88 -3.43
CA LEU A 256 13.75 3.77 -2.67
C LEU A 256 14.19 4.19 -1.28
N LYS A 257 14.88 5.34 -1.15
CA LYS A 257 15.26 5.90 0.16
C LYS A 257 14.04 6.20 1.03
N THR A 258 12.99 6.80 0.46
CA THR A 258 11.78 7.12 1.20
C THR A 258 11.12 5.86 1.76
N ALA A 259 10.94 4.83 0.91
CA ALA A 259 10.41 3.55 1.36
C ALA A 259 11.33 2.87 2.39
N PHE A 260 12.65 2.98 2.21
CA PHE A 260 13.61 2.36 3.11
C PHE A 260 13.63 3.02 4.49
N MET A 261 13.53 4.35 4.57
CA MET A 261 13.43 5.07 5.85
C MET A 261 12.18 4.63 6.64
N HIS A 262 11.04 4.42 5.98
CA HIS A 262 9.87 3.83 6.66
C HIS A 262 10.11 2.38 7.10
N TYR A 263 10.80 1.59 6.29
CA TYR A 263 11.11 0.19 6.61
C TYR A 263 12.02 0.07 7.84
N ILE A 264 13.09 0.87 7.93
CA ILE A 264 14.07 0.77 9.04
C ILE A 264 13.54 1.29 10.39
N GLU A 265 12.45 2.07 10.40
CA GLU A 265 11.83 2.55 11.63
C GLU A 265 10.93 1.51 12.31
N ARG A 266 10.67 0.39 11.64
CA ARG A 266 9.91 -0.71 12.22
C ARG A 266 10.67 -1.30 13.41
N LYS A 267 10.02 -1.34 14.57
CA LYS A 267 10.59 -1.93 15.79
C LYS A 267 10.76 -3.44 15.64
N GLY A 268 11.87 -3.95 16.17
CA GLY A 268 12.12 -5.40 16.28
C GLY A 268 12.72 -6.06 15.03
N LEU A 269 13.17 -5.29 14.05
CA LEU A 269 13.97 -5.82 12.94
C LEU A 269 15.39 -6.16 13.42
N ASP A 270 15.86 -7.37 13.10
CA ASP A 270 17.25 -7.76 13.27
C ASP A 270 18.05 -7.22 12.08
N TRP A 271 19.10 -6.44 12.37
CA TRP A 271 19.99 -5.86 11.36
C TRP A 271 21.39 -6.46 11.38
N SER A 272 21.59 -7.54 12.16
CA SER A 272 22.81 -8.33 12.13
C SER A 272 23.20 -8.70 10.69
N LYS A 273 24.48 -9.00 10.48
CA LYS A 273 24.99 -9.30 9.13
C LYS A 273 24.26 -10.48 8.49
N ASP A 274 23.81 -11.46 9.28
CA ASP A 274 23.13 -12.66 8.78
C ASP A 274 21.65 -12.45 8.47
N ALA A 275 21.09 -11.30 8.87
CA ALA A 275 19.72 -10.92 8.58
C ALA A 275 19.53 -10.29 7.19
N LEU A 276 20.60 -10.11 6.39
CA LEU A 276 20.54 -9.45 5.09
C LEU A 276 19.49 -10.07 4.16
N GLY A 277 19.48 -11.39 4.00
CA GLY A 277 18.51 -12.09 3.16
C GLY A 277 17.06 -11.90 3.63
N ARG A 278 16.82 -11.97 4.95
CA ARG A 278 15.49 -11.73 5.52
C ARG A 278 15.03 -10.30 5.28
N ASN A 279 15.88 -9.31 5.52
CA ASN A 279 15.54 -7.90 5.32
C ASN A 279 15.41 -7.53 3.84
N PHE A 280 16.16 -8.20 2.95
CA PHE A 280 15.98 -8.04 1.50
C PHE A 280 14.57 -8.42 1.06
N PHE A 281 14.12 -9.61 1.45
CA PHE A 281 12.76 -10.05 1.16
C PHE A 281 11.71 -9.15 1.83
N GLY A 282 11.94 -8.79 3.10
CA GLY A 282 11.07 -7.89 3.86
C GLY A 282 10.88 -6.54 3.18
N PHE A 283 11.97 -5.90 2.75
CA PHE A 283 11.94 -4.59 2.12
C PHE A 283 11.33 -4.63 0.70
N LEU A 284 11.65 -5.64 -0.12
CA LEU A 284 11.01 -5.80 -1.43
C LEU A 284 9.50 -5.96 -1.32
N THR A 285 9.03 -6.63 -0.27
CA THR A 285 7.59 -6.74 -0.09
C THR A 285 6.96 -5.46 0.44
N GLU A 286 7.67 -4.68 1.25
CA GLU A 286 7.21 -3.35 1.67
C GLU A 286 7.02 -2.44 0.43
N LEU A 287 7.99 -2.44 -0.48
CA LEU A 287 7.87 -1.76 -1.78
C LEU A 287 6.63 -2.24 -2.56
N GLN A 288 6.38 -3.55 -2.58
CA GLN A 288 5.22 -4.12 -3.24
C GLN A 288 3.89 -3.64 -2.60
N ILE A 289 3.83 -3.51 -1.27
CA ILE A 289 2.66 -3.01 -0.53
C ILE A 289 2.40 -1.53 -0.85
N TYR A 290 3.43 -0.68 -0.82
CA TYR A 290 3.28 0.73 -1.18
C TYR A 290 2.76 0.91 -2.60
N MET A 291 3.22 0.09 -3.54
CA MET A 291 2.71 0.13 -4.91
C MET A 291 1.29 -0.42 -5.03
N ALA A 292 0.94 -1.49 -4.32
CA ALA A 292 -0.40 -2.07 -4.37
C ALA A 292 -1.47 -1.15 -3.75
N SER A 293 -1.14 -0.50 -2.63
CA SER A 293 -1.97 0.56 -2.03
C SER A 293 -1.91 1.87 -2.82
N ARG A 294 -0.96 2.00 -3.75
CA ARG A 294 -0.62 3.22 -4.48
C ARG A 294 -0.29 4.39 -3.55
N ASN A 295 0.20 4.12 -2.35
CA ASN A 295 0.51 5.12 -1.34
C ASN A 295 1.89 4.86 -0.75
N LEU A 296 2.89 5.68 -1.12
CA LEU A 296 4.16 5.80 -0.42
C LEU A 296 4.19 7.18 0.24
N PRO A 297 3.85 7.30 1.53
CA PRO A 297 3.81 8.59 2.18
C PRO A 297 5.19 9.23 2.20
N HIS A 298 5.24 10.53 1.92
CA HIS A 298 6.45 11.31 2.10
C HIS A 298 6.86 11.32 3.57
N ARG A 299 8.16 11.31 3.84
CA ARG A 299 8.70 11.16 5.19
C ARG A 299 8.42 12.36 6.12
N TRP A 300 8.45 13.57 5.57
CA TRP A 300 8.35 14.83 6.34
C TRP A 300 7.18 15.72 5.94
N LEU A 301 6.38 15.33 4.95
CA LEU A 301 5.28 16.15 4.44
C LEU A 301 3.99 15.34 4.55
N ASP A 302 3.06 15.85 5.34
CA ASP A 302 1.76 15.24 5.51
C ASP A 302 0.97 15.28 4.19
N ASN A 303 0.19 14.24 3.93
CA ASN A 303 -0.68 14.13 2.76
C ASN A 303 0.04 14.23 1.40
N VAL A 304 1.36 13.98 1.37
CA VAL A 304 2.13 13.86 0.12
C VAL A 304 2.44 12.40 -0.15
N ASN A 305 2.03 11.91 -1.32
CA ASN A 305 2.34 10.57 -1.78
C ASN A 305 3.41 10.62 -2.88
N VAL A 306 4.55 9.98 -2.63
CA VAL A 306 5.69 9.98 -3.56
C VAL A 306 5.38 9.19 -4.85
N LEU A 307 4.34 8.34 -4.86
CA LEU A 307 3.93 7.60 -6.05
C LEU A 307 2.98 8.39 -6.99
N ASP A 308 2.54 9.59 -6.63
CA ASP A 308 1.56 10.36 -7.42
C ASP A 308 2.09 10.84 -8.78
N ASP A 309 3.42 10.91 -8.91
CA ASP A 309 4.12 11.23 -10.16
C ASP A 309 3.98 10.12 -11.21
N PHE A 310 3.62 8.90 -10.80
CA PHE A 310 3.38 7.78 -11.71
C PHE A 310 1.93 7.70 -12.18
N LYS A 311 1.74 7.24 -13.43
CA LYS A 311 0.41 6.81 -13.90
C LYS A 311 -0.02 5.56 -13.12
N GLY A 312 -1.30 5.48 -12.76
CA GLY A 312 -1.81 4.38 -11.93
C GLY A 312 -1.56 2.98 -12.48
N GLY A 313 -1.68 2.80 -13.80
CA GLY A 313 -1.35 1.53 -14.45
C GLY A 313 0.12 1.13 -14.30
N VAL A 314 1.05 2.09 -14.28
CA VAL A 314 2.49 1.83 -14.07
C VAL A 314 2.73 1.34 -12.64
N VAL A 315 2.13 1.99 -11.64
CA VAL A 315 2.26 1.57 -10.24
C VAL A 315 1.72 0.17 -10.02
N GLN A 316 0.56 -0.16 -10.62
CA GLN A 316 0.00 -1.50 -10.53
C GLN A 316 0.89 -2.55 -11.22
N GLN A 317 1.49 -2.22 -12.36
CA GLN A 317 2.44 -3.11 -13.05
C GLN A 317 3.69 -3.37 -12.20
N MET A 318 4.24 -2.33 -11.56
CA MET A 318 5.34 -2.48 -10.61
C MET A 318 4.97 -3.41 -9.45
N ALA A 319 3.80 -3.19 -8.83
CA ALA A 319 3.29 -4.04 -7.76
C ALA A 319 3.16 -5.51 -8.19
N ASN A 320 2.59 -5.75 -9.38
CA ASN A 320 2.42 -7.09 -9.92
C ASN A 320 3.76 -7.76 -10.24
N ARG A 321 4.74 -7.01 -10.76
CA ARG A 321 6.09 -7.52 -11.04
C ARG A 321 6.80 -7.95 -9.76
N LEU A 322 6.86 -7.08 -8.74
CA LEU A 322 7.43 -7.45 -7.44
C LEU A 322 6.69 -8.62 -6.81
N ARG A 323 5.36 -8.65 -6.89
CA ARG A 323 4.57 -9.77 -6.39
C ARG A 323 4.94 -11.09 -7.09
N ARG A 324 5.18 -11.10 -8.40
CA ARG A 324 5.63 -12.29 -9.12
C ARG A 324 7.00 -12.76 -8.65
N ILE A 325 7.95 -11.84 -8.47
CA ILE A 325 9.31 -12.16 -7.97
C ILE A 325 9.24 -12.76 -6.57
N LEU A 326 8.49 -12.12 -5.67
CA LEU A 326 8.31 -12.60 -4.30
C LEU A 326 7.58 -13.94 -4.25
N ASN A 327 6.61 -14.15 -5.13
CA ASN A 327 5.91 -15.43 -5.23
C ASN A 327 6.75 -16.51 -5.89
N SER A 328 7.63 -16.21 -6.86
CA SER A 328 8.51 -17.21 -7.47
C SER A 328 9.54 -17.75 -6.49
N GLU A 329 9.98 -16.96 -5.50
CA GLU A 329 10.86 -17.43 -4.43
C GLU A 329 10.11 -18.26 -3.38
N ILE A 330 8.90 -17.86 -2.99
CA ILE A 330 8.01 -18.69 -2.15
C ILE A 330 7.68 -20.01 -2.88
N MET A 331 7.46 -19.96 -4.20
CA MET A 331 7.21 -21.14 -5.02
C MET A 331 8.44 -22.03 -5.18
N ALA A 332 9.65 -21.47 -5.33
CA ALA A 332 10.89 -22.26 -5.40
C ALA A 332 11.19 -23.02 -4.09
N GLU A 333 10.79 -22.47 -2.93
CA GLU A 333 10.89 -23.18 -1.64
C GLU A 333 9.79 -24.22 -1.43
N ALA A 334 8.63 -24.03 -2.05
CA ALA A 334 7.58 -25.04 -2.10
C ALA A 334 7.89 -26.13 -3.14
N GLU A 335 8.58 -25.81 -4.23
CA GLU A 335 9.06 -26.72 -5.28
C GLU A 335 10.24 -27.57 -4.80
N ALA A 336 11.10 -27.07 -3.90
CA ALA A 336 12.09 -27.89 -3.20
C ALA A 336 11.47 -28.98 -2.28
N ARG A 337 10.13 -29.02 -2.16
CA ARG A 337 9.34 -30.04 -1.45
C ARG A 337 8.44 -30.83 -2.41
N GLU A 338 8.89 -31.09 -3.63
CA GLU A 338 8.06 -31.66 -4.71
C GLU A 338 7.46 -33.04 -4.35
N GLU A 339 8.21 -33.87 -3.63
CA GLU A 339 7.74 -35.19 -3.17
C GLU A 339 6.78 -35.11 -1.96
N ASP A 340 6.92 -34.07 -1.12
CA ASP A 340 6.06 -33.81 0.03
C ASP A 340 4.76 -33.08 -0.36
N ALA A 341 4.76 -32.26 -1.41
CA ALA A 341 3.61 -31.45 -1.83
C ALA A 341 2.49 -32.31 -2.43
N LEU A 342 2.84 -33.35 -3.20
CA LEU A 342 1.88 -34.31 -3.71
C LEU A 342 1.28 -35.15 -2.56
N THR A 343 2.13 -35.56 -1.62
CA THR A 343 1.71 -36.28 -0.40
C THR A 343 0.76 -35.42 0.45
N LEU A 344 1.10 -34.14 0.64
CA LEU A 344 0.25 -33.18 1.35
C LEU A 344 -1.06 -32.94 0.61
N THR A 345 -1.03 -32.85 -0.72
CA THR A 345 -2.26 -32.70 -1.53
C THR A 345 -3.21 -33.86 -1.30
N LYS A 346 -2.69 -35.10 -1.27
CA LYS A 346 -3.50 -36.28 -0.94
C LYS A 346 -4.12 -36.16 0.46
N LYS A 347 -3.32 -35.84 1.49
CA LYS A 347 -3.81 -35.65 2.87
C LYS A 347 -4.88 -34.55 2.96
N LEU A 348 -4.69 -33.44 2.25
CA LEU A 348 -5.66 -32.32 2.21
C LEU A 348 -6.97 -32.74 1.55
N ARG A 349 -6.92 -33.56 0.49
CA ARG A 349 -8.13 -34.11 -0.15
C ARG A 349 -8.85 -35.12 0.74
N ASP A 350 -8.12 -35.98 1.44
CA ASP A 350 -8.68 -36.92 2.42
C ASP A 350 -9.38 -36.15 3.56
N PHE A 351 -8.70 -35.12 4.09
CA PHE A 351 -9.28 -34.18 5.06
C PHE A 351 -10.53 -33.48 4.50
N SER A 352 -10.48 -33.04 3.24
CA SER A 352 -11.59 -32.38 2.56
C SER A 352 -12.83 -33.26 2.49
N VAL A 353 -12.66 -34.54 2.12
CA VAL A 353 -13.74 -35.52 2.07
C VAL A 353 -14.32 -35.79 3.46
N LYS A 354 -13.48 -35.92 4.48
CA LYS A 354 -13.91 -36.29 5.84
C LYS A 354 -14.56 -35.15 6.63
N TYR A 355 -14.07 -33.92 6.47
CA TYR A 355 -14.43 -32.81 7.38
C TYR A 355 -14.94 -31.54 6.68
N VAL A 356 -14.72 -31.39 5.36
CA VAL A 356 -14.98 -30.11 4.66
C VAL A 356 -16.21 -30.19 3.75
N LYS A 357 -16.41 -31.31 3.07
CA LYS A 357 -17.53 -31.55 2.14
C LYS A 357 -18.87 -31.60 2.87
N ILE A 358 -19.85 -30.96 2.26
CA ILE A 358 -21.26 -31.02 2.65
C ILE A 358 -21.95 -31.91 1.61
N SER A 359 -22.90 -32.73 2.05
CA SER A 359 -23.68 -33.58 1.15
C SER A 359 -24.54 -32.75 0.19
N GLU A 360 -24.78 -33.24 -1.03
CA GLU A 360 -25.67 -32.53 -1.97
C GLU A 360 -27.13 -32.59 -1.51
N GLU A 361 -27.49 -33.61 -0.73
CA GLU A 361 -28.79 -33.75 -0.07
C GLU A 361 -29.02 -32.58 0.91
N ASP A 362 -28.06 -32.27 1.78
CA ASP A 362 -28.16 -31.15 2.73
C ASP A 362 -28.21 -29.81 1.99
N MET A 363 -27.36 -29.62 0.98
CA MET A 363 -27.34 -28.41 0.16
C MET A 363 -28.70 -28.19 -0.55
N THR A 364 -29.33 -29.28 -1.00
CA THR A 364 -30.64 -29.25 -1.66
C THR A 364 -31.77 -28.99 -0.67
N LEU A 365 -31.72 -29.60 0.52
CA LEU A 365 -32.67 -29.35 1.61
C LEU A 365 -32.66 -27.87 2.01
N VAL A 366 -31.47 -27.27 2.15
CA VAL A 366 -31.33 -25.85 2.52
C VAL A 366 -31.87 -24.93 1.43
N ARG A 367 -31.55 -25.19 0.16
CA ARG A 367 -32.15 -24.45 -0.97
C ARG A 367 -33.67 -24.54 -0.96
N LYS A 368 -34.24 -25.70 -0.65
CA LYS A 368 -35.68 -25.89 -0.51
C LYS A 368 -36.25 -25.08 0.65
N LEU A 369 -35.62 -25.11 1.83
CA LEU A 369 -36.07 -24.35 3.01
C LEU A 369 -36.02 -22.83 2.78
N VAL A 370 -34.97 -22.32 2.14
CA VAL A 370 -34.88 -20.89 1.76
C VAL A 370 -36.03 -20.52 0.83
N LYS A 371 -36.28 -21.32 -0.21
CA LYS A 371 -37.38 -21.04 -1.14
C LYS A 371 -38.74 -21.07 -0.44
N GLU A 372 -39.03 -22.16 0.28
CA GLU A 372 -40.34 -22.42 0.88
C GLU A 372 -40.69 -21.43 2.00
N TYR A 373 -39.74 -21.09 2.89
CA TYR A 373 -40.04 -20.24 4.06
C TYR A 373 -39.59 -18.79 3.87
N ILE A 374 -38.41 -18.56 3.30
CA ILE A 374 -37.89 -17.20 3.16
C ILE A 374 -38.54 -16.51 1.97
N GLU A 375 -38.42 -17.05 0.76
CA GLU A 375 -38.92 -16.39 -0.45
C GLU A 375 -40.44 -16.39 -0.52
N ASP A 376 -41.05 -17.58 -0.45
CA ASP A 376 -42.47 -17.78 -0.73
C ASP A 376 -43.38 -17.34 0.42
N LYS A 377 -42.84 -17.09 1.62
CA LYS A 377 -43.64 -16.70 2.80
C LYS A 377 -43.17 -15.40 3.43
N ILE A 378 -41.96 -15.38 4.01
CA ILE A 378 -41.47 -14.21 4.75
C ILE A 378 -41.33 -13.00 3.82
N ILE A 379 -40.58 -13.12 2.73
CA ILE A 379 -40.33 -12.02 1.79
C ILE A 379 -41.61 -11.65 1.03
N MET A 380 -42.44 -12.62 0.64
CA MET A 380 -43.74 -12.35 0.01
C MET A 380 -44.63 -11.49 0.91
N TYR A 381 -44.81 -11.88 2.18
CA TYR A 381 -45.54 -11.08 3.16
C TYR A 381 -44.92 -9.69 3.33
N CYS A 382 -43.60 -9.60 3.46
CA CYS A 382 -42.90 -8.32 3.59
C CYS A 382 -43.11 -7.41 2.37
N ARG A 383 -43.17 -7.95 1.15
CA ARG A 383 -43.45 -7.18 -0.07
C ARG A 383 -44.86 -6.59 -0.07
N GLU A 384 -45.85 -7.35 0.39
CA GLU A 384 -47.25 -6.91 0.44
C GLU A 384 -47.52 -5.89 1.56
N ASN A 385 -46.74 -5.93 2.64
CA ASN A 385 -47.02 -5.19 3.87
C ASN A 385 -45.99 -4.10 4.22
N SER A 386 -44.93 -3.92 3.42
CA SER A 386 -43.92 -2.88 3.63
C SER A 386 -44.27 -1.58 2.92
N LYS A 387 -44.02 -0.45 3.59
CA LYS A 387 -44.05 0.87 2.94
C LYS A 387 -42.82 1.14 2.08
N ILE A 388 -41.69 0.48 2.37
CA ILE A 388 -40.46 0.55 1.57
C ILE A 388 -40.43 -0.69 0.68
N GLN A 389 -40.45 -0.50 -0.64
CA GLN A 389 -40.47 -1.62 -1.58
C GLN A 389 -39.17 -2.44 -1.51
N ILE A 390 -39.28 -3.76 -1.54
CA ILE A 390 -38.13 -4.67 -1.70
C ILE A 390 -37.87 -4.86 -3.19
N LEU A 391 -36.73 -4.38 -3.67
CA LEU A 391 -36.32 -4.44 -5.08
C LEU A 391 -35.93 -5.88 -5.47
N LYS A 392 -34.98 -6.47 -4.74
CA LYS A 392 -34.41 -7.78 -5.04
C LYS A 392 -33.77 -8.40 -3.80
N LEU A 393 -33.46 -9.69 -3.90
CA LEU A 393 -32.68 -10.44 -2.92
C LEU A 393 -31.29 -10.68 -3.48
N GLU A 394 -30.27 -10.35 -2.70
CA GLU A 394 -28.88 -10.65 -3.02
C GLU A 394 -28.40 -11.78 -2.11
N TYR A 395 -28.28 -12.97 -2.66
CA TYR A 395 -27.84 -14.17 -1.94
C TYR A 395 -26.32 -14.16 -1.80
N THR A 396 -25.82 -13.87 -0.61
CA THR A 396 -24.40 -13.62 -0.35
C THR A 396 -23.85 -14.62 0.66
N GLY A 397 -22.57 -14.50 1.01
CA GLY A 397 -22.00 -15.30 2.09
C GLY A 397 -21.62 -16.72 1.67
N SER A 398 -21.06 -17.46 2.63
CA SER A 398 -20.27 -18.67 2.36
C SER A 398 -21.04 -19.74 1.60
N PHE A 399 -22.34 -19.89 1.85
CA PHE A 399 -23.18 -20.89 1.18
C PHE A 399 -23.28 -20.61 -0.33
N TYR A 400 -23.65 -19.38 -0.72
CA TYR A 400 -23.83 -19.01 -2.12
C TYR A 400 -22.52 -18.75 -2.87
N GLU A 401 -21.43 -18.50 -2.15
CA GLU A 401 -20.07 -18.39 -2.69
C GLU A 401 -19.36 -19.74 -2.85
N ARG A 402 -20.04 -20.86 -2.55
CA ARG A 402 -19.44 -22.23 -2.57
C ARG A 402 -18.26 -22.40 -1.61
N LEU A 403 -18.30 -21.71 -0.48
CA LEU A 403 -17.27 -21.72 0.57
C LEU A 403 -17.77 -22.23 1.92
N LYS A 404 -19.03 -22.65 2.05
CA LYS A 404 -19.54 -23.26 3.29
C LYS A 404 -18.86 -24.63 3.50
N THR A 405 -18.65 -24.99 4.75
CA THR A 405 -17.92 -26.18 5.19
C THR A 405 -18.66 -26.83 6.34
N GLU A 406 -18.42 -28.12 6.57
CA GLU A 406 -18.94 -28.92 7.69
C GLU A 406 -20.46 -29.18 7.61
N ALA A 407 -21.28 -28.13 7.66
CA ALA A 407 -22.73 -28.21 7.57
C ALA A 407 -23.31 -27.05 6.75
N ALA A 408 -24.45 -27.27 6.09
CA ALA A 408 -25.22 -26.20 5.45
C ALA A 408 -26.26 -25.64 6.43
N ASP A 409 -25.79 -24.99 7.49
CA ASP A 409 -26.62 -24.55 8.62
C ASP A 409 -26.88 -23.03 8.65
N GLU A 410 -26.33 -22.28 7.69
CA GLU A 410 -26.36 -20.81 7.68
C GLU A 410 -26.37 -20.26 6.25
N VAL A 411 -27.19 -19.23 6.03
CA VAL A 411 -27.23 -18.47 4.77
C VAL A 411 -27.38 -16.98 5.04
N ASP A 412 -26.75 -16.16 4.19
CA ASP A 412 -26.82 -14.69 4.24
C ASP A 412 -27.59 -14.15 3.04
N ILE A 413 -28.66 -13.37 3.29
CA ILE A 413 -29.47 -12.77 2.24
C ILE A 413 -29.58 -11.27 2.49
N MET A 414 -29.03 -10.48 1.57
CA MET A 414 -29.20 -9.03 1.56
C MET A 414 -30.54 -8.66 0.94
N ILE A 415 -31.32 -7.88 1.67
CA ILE A 415 -32.65 -7.39 1.29
C ILE A 415 -32.51 -5.99 0.74
N VAL A 416 -32.51 -5.88 -0.58
CA VAL A 416 -32.27 -4.60 -1.26
C VAL A 416 -33.58 -3.83 -1.31
N PHE A 417 -33.64 -2.73 -0.56
CA PHE A 417 -34.76 -1.80 -0.67
C PHE A 417 -34.65 -0.95 -1.93
N ARG A 418 -35.79 -0.71 -2.58
CA ARG A 418 -35.89 0.14 -3.76
C ARG A 418 -35.88 1.60 -3.32
N THR A 419 -34.93 2.35 -3.87
CA THR A 419 -34.89 3.81 -3.78
C THR A 419 -34.42 4.35 -5.12
N GLN A 420 -35.02 5.42 -5.63
CA GLN A 420 -34.46 6.08 -6.80
C GLN A 420 -33.10 6.68 -6.42
N THR A 421 -32.13 6.72 -7.35
CA THR A 421 -30.82 7.37 -7.09
C THR A 421 -31.00 8.83 -6.63
N ALA A 422 -32.09 9.46 -7.04
CA ALA A 422 -32.44 10.81 -6.60
C ALA A 422 -33.06 10.89 -5.19
N GLU A 423 -33.47 9.80 -4.53
CA GLU A 423 -34.15 9.86 -3.21
C GLU A 423 -33.19 9.83 -2.02
N ILE A 424 -32.04 9.18 -2.17
CA ILE A 424 -31.00 9.07 -1.15
C ILE A 424 -29.70 9.64 -1.70
N THR A 425 -29.12 10.60 -0.99
CA THR A 425 -27.79 11.12 -1.25
C THR A 425 -26.78 10.45 -0.32
N VAL A 426 -25.66 9.99 -0.88
CA VAL A 426 -24.53 9.47 -0.12
C VAL A 426 -23.59 10.61 0.22
N ILE A 427 -23.25 10.75 1.49
CA ILE A 427 -22.28 11.73 2.00
C ILE A 427 -21.11 10.94 2.58
N GLU A 428 -19.94 11.10 1.97
CA GLU A 428 -18.71 10.43 2.41
C GLU A 428 -18.34 10.84 3.84
N SER A 429 -17.80 9.90 4.61
CA SER A 429 -17.25 10.18 5.93
C SER A 429 -15.72 10.17 5.90
N ASP A 430 -15.12 10.68 6.96
CA ASP A 430 -13.69 10.56 7.27
C ASP A 430 -13.26 9.13 7.63
N VAL A 431 -14.21 8.21 7.85
CA VAL A 431 -13.93 6.81 8.17
C VAL A 431 -14.04 5.95 6.91
N PRO A 432 -12.95 5.32 6.44
CA PRO A 432 -12.97 4.49 5.23
C PRO A 432 -14.04 3.40 5.27
N GLY A 433 -14.86 3.35 4.21
CA GLY A 433 -15.95 2.36 4.05
C GLY A 433 -17.24 2.71 4.80
N TYR A 434 -17.33 3.88 5.42
CA TYR A 434 -18.53 4.36 6.09
C TYR A 434 -19.02 5.67 5.48
N VAL A 435 -20.34 5.84 5.43
CA VAL A 435 -21.02 6.98 4.82
C VAL A 435 -22.22 7.40 5.65
N LEU A 436 -22.70 8.61 5.41
CA LEU A 436 -24.01 9.06 5.84
C LEU A 436 -24.98 8.98 4.65
N LEU A 437 -26.19 8.48 4.88
CA LEU A 437 -27.25 8.46 3.87
C LEU A 437 -28.28 9.52 4.22
N MET A 438 -28.57 10.44 3.30
CA MET A 438 -29.54 11.52 3.50
C MET A 438 -30.76 11.30 2.61
N ALA A 439 -31.94 11.31 3.21
CA ALA A 439 -33.21 11.19 2.50
C ALA A 439 -33.72 12.58 2.06
N LYS A 440 -34.13 12.71 0.79
CA LYS A 440 -34.91 13.87 0.34
C LYS A 440 -36.23 13.99 1.08
N GLU A 441 -36.74 15.21 1.21
CA GLU A 441 -37.99 15.51 1.95
C GLU A 441 -39.19 14.69 1.45
N SER A 442 -39.33 14.52 0.14
CA SER A 442 -40.43 13.76 -0.46
C SER A 442 -40.27 12.24 -0.37
N SER A 443 -39.17 11.74 0.18
CA SER A 443 -38.87 10.31 0.17
C SER A 443 -39.66 9.55 1.24
N VAL A 444 -40.16 8.36 0.89
CA VAL A 444 -40.79 7.42 1.86
C VAL A 444 -39.85 7.02 3.00
N VAL A 445 -38.53 7.10 2.79
CA VAL A 445 -37.53 6.82 3.84
C VAL A 445 -37.29 7.99 4.80
N ARG A 446 -37.79 9.20 4.49
CA ARG A 446 -37.66 10.42 5.32
C ARG A 446 -38.19 10.22 6.75
N LYS A 447 -39.29 9.46 6.89
CA LYS A 447 -39.84 9.02 8.19
C LYS A 447 -38.80 8.38 9.12
N TYR A 448 -37.80 7.71 8.56
CA TYR A 448 -36.77 6.98 9.31
C TYR A 448 -35.47 7.78 9.45
N ALA A 449 -35.45 9.02 8.95
CA ALA A 449 -34.37 9.97 9.14
C ALA A 449 -34.55 10.82 10.42
N TRP A 450 -33.48 11.43 10.90
CA TRP A 450 -33.53 12.49 11.90
C TRP A 450 -33.96 13.82 11.26
N ASP A 451 -34.16 14.86 12.08
CA ASP A 451 -34.64 16.18 11.62
C ASP A 451 -33.70 16.83 10.58
N ASN A 452 -32.40 16.53 10.67
CA ASN A 452 -31.38 16.94 9.70
C ASN A 452 -31.39 16.11 8.40
N GLY A 453 -32.26 15.11 8.28
CA GLY A 453 -32.46 14.30 7.08
C GLY A 453 -31.59 13.07 6.91
N PHE A 454 -30.67 12.80 7.83
CA PHE A 454 -29.87 11.58 7.78
C PHE A 454 -30.68 10.36 8.22
N ILE A 455 -30.70 9.33 7.38
CA ILE A 455 -31.42 8.07 7.60
C ILE A 455 -30.74 7.30 8.72
N SER A 456 -31.50 6.98 9.77
CA SER A 456 -30.97 6.24 10.91
C SER A 456 -30.85 4.74 10.58
N PRO A 457 -29.65 4.12 10.63
CA PRO A 457 -29.48 2.68 10.45
C PRO A 457 -30.31 1.87 11.45
N LYS A 458 -30.37 2.34 12.70
CA LYS A 458 -31.16 1.70 13.76
C LYS A 458 -32.65 1.72 13.43
N ARG A 459 -33.21 2.87 13.01
CA ARG A 459 -34.65 2.96 12.67
C ARG A 459 -35.01 2.05 11.49
N ILE A 460 -34.13 1.91 10.50
CA ILE A 460 -34.34 0.98 9.39
C ILE A 460 -34.27 -0.48 9.85
N ARG A 461 -33.30 -0.83 10.71
CA ARG A 461 -33.20 -2.19 11.27
C ARG A 461 -34.41 -2.53 12.14
N ASP A 462 -34.86 -1.61 12.99
CA ASP A 462 -36.02 -1.82 13.86
C ASP A 462 -37.31 -1.97 13.05
N LEU A 463 -37.46 -1.18 11.98
CA LEU A 463 -38.53 -1.36 10.98
C LEU A 463 -38.48 -2.76 10.37
N TRP A 464 -37.31 -3.18 9.89
CA TRP A 464 -37.13 -4.46 9.23
C TRP A 464 -37.43 -5.62 10.18
N PHE A 465 -36.91 -5.60 11.40
CA PHE A 465 -37.21 -6.59 12.44
C PHE A 465 -38.71 -6.68 12.71
N GLY A 466 -39.39 -5.55 12.91
CA GLY A 466 -40.82 -5.53 13.16
C GLY A 466 -41.66 -6.07 11.99
N LEU A 467 -41.22 -5.84 10.75
CA LEU A 467 -41.88 -6.39 9.56
C LEU A 467 -41.71 -7.92 9.47
N VAL A 468 -40.49 -8.42 9.66
CA VAL A 468 -40.22 -9.87 9.66
C VAL A 468 -40.95 -10.56 10.82
N GLN A 469 -41.02 -9.95 12.00
CA GLN A 469 -41.79 -10.49 13.13
C GLN A 469 -43.28 -10.67 12.79
N ARG A 470 -43.89 -9.71 12.09
CA ARG A 470 -45.27 -9.86 11.62
C ARG A 470 -45.41 -10.98 10.59
N ALA A 471 -44.43 -11.12 9.70
CA ALA A 471 -44.40 -12.22 8.72
C ALA A 471 -44.32 -13.60 9.42
N VAL A 472 -43.47 -13.75 10.43
CA VAL A 472 -43.36 -14.98 11.23
C VAL A 472 -44.69 -15.28 11.94
N ASN A 473 -45.31 -14.27 12.57
CA ASN A 473 -46.60 -14.44 13.24
C ASN A 473 -47.71 -14.85 12.25
N TYR A 474 -47.70 -14.30 11.04
CA TYR A 474 -48.64 -14.65 9.98
C TYR A 474 -48.48 -16.11 9.53
N ILE A 475 -47.26 -16.60 9.40
CA ILE A 475 -46.98 -17.99 9.03
C ILE A 475 -47.42 -18.94 10.15
N HIS A 476 -47.13 -18.60 11.42
CA HIS A 476 -47.56 -19.41 12.56
C HIS A 476 -49.08 -19.50 12.74
N ALA A 477 -49.84 -18.56 12.16
CA ALA A 477 -51.31 -18.58 12.19
C ALA A 477 -51.95 -19.46 11.09
N LYS A 478 -51.18 -20.00 10.14
CA LYS A 478 -51.70 -20.70 8.96
C LYS A 478 -51.10 -22.10 8.77
N PRO A 479 -51.88 -23.18 8.94
CA PRO A 479 -51.45 -24.54 8.58
C PRO A 479 -51.10 -24.66 7.09
N PRO A 480 -50.17 -25.56 6.70
CA PRO A 480 -49.38 -26.45 7.56
C PRO A 480 -48.16 -25.77 8.20
N TYR A 481 -47.91 -24.49 7.92
CA TYR A 481 -46.68 -23.81 8.34
C TYR A 481 -46.62 -23.48 9.84
N SER A 482 -47.77 -23.48 10.51
CA SER A 482 -47.88 -23.36 11.97
C SER A 482 -47.14 -24.45 12.74
N GLU A 483 -46.88 -25.60 12.11
CA GLU A 483 -46.20 -26.75 12.73
C GLU A 483 -44.67 -26.65 12.67
N VAL A 484 -44.13 -25.68 11.92
CA VAL A 484 -42.70 -25.50 11.74
C VAL A 484 -42.16 -24.42 12.67
N PRO A 485 -41.23 -24.75 13.59
CA PRO A 485 -40.67 -23.74 14.49
C PRO A 485 -39.77 -22.78 13.70
N VAL A 486 -40.17 -21.52 13.65
CA VAL A 486 -39.39 -20.40 13.12
C VAL A 486 -39.15 -19.39 14.24
N VAL A 487 -37.89 -19.21 14.64
CA VAL A 487 -37.53 -18.29 15.73
C VAL A 487 -36.82 -17.07 15.17
N LEU A 488 -37.27 -15.89 15.58
CA LEU A 488 -36.70 -14.60 15.17
C LEU A 488 -35.76 -14.05 16.24
N ARG A 489 -34.58 -13.56 15.84
CA ARG A 489 -33.63 -12.88 16.74
C ARG A 489 -32.96 -11.69 16.04
N ASN A 490 -32.50 -10.72 16.83
CA ASN A 490 -31.60 -9.67 16.33
C ASN A 490 -30.17 -10.23 16.26
N HIS A 491 -29.49 -10.05 15.13
CA HIS A 491 -28.11 -10.53 14.93
C HIS A 491 -27.24 -9.48 14.23
N GLY A 492 -26.71 -8.53 15.01
CA GLY A 492 -25.87 -7.45 14.49
C GLY A 492 -26.61 -6.55 13.47
N PRO A 493 -26.18 -6.52 12.18
CA PRO A 493 -26.89 -5.80 11.11
C PRO A 493 -28.10 -6.58 10.56
N ALA A 494 -28.22 -7.88 10.88
CA ALA A 494 -29.20 -8.80 10.32
C ALA A 494 -30.38 -9.03 11.27
N VAL A 495 -31.46 -9.51 10.67
CA VAL A 495 -32.55 -10.21 11.37
C VAL A 495 -32.33 -11.70 11.12
N LEU A 496 -32.05 -12.45 12.18
CA LEU A 496 -31.76 -13.88 12.13
C LEU A 496 -33.06 -14.68 12.26
N LEU A 497 -33.25 -15.64 11.37
CA LEU A 497 -34.33 -16.63 11.42
C LEU A 497 -33.76 -18.04 11.60
N ASP A 498 -34.11 -18.70 12.69
CA ASP A 498 -33.81 -20.11 12.92
C ASP A 498 -35.01 -20.96 12.46
N ILE A 499 -34.85 -21.71 11.39
CA ILE A 499 -35.89 -22.58 10.80
C ILE A 499 -35.60 -24.03 11.18
N LYS A 500 -36.56 -24.69 11.84
CA LYS A 500 -36.49 -26.11 12.23
C LYS A 500 -35.29 -26.48 13.12
N LYS A 501 -34.56 -25.49 13.67
CA LYS A 501 -33.22 -25.67 14.26
C LYS A 501 -32.20 -26.33 13.30
N ILE A 502 -32.49 -26.30 12.00
CA ILE A 502 -31.64 -26.86 10.93
C ILE A 502 -30.90 -25.74 10.22
N LEU A 503 -31.58 -24.61 9.97
CA LEU A 503 -31.07 -23.52 9.14
C LEU A 503 -31.22 -22.17 9.85
N SER A 504 -30.11 -21.45 9.92
CA SER A 504 -30.01 -20.05 10.33
C SER A 504 -29.97 -19.15 9.10
N VAL A 505 -30.83 -18.14 9.03
CA VAL A 505 -30.91 -17.22 7.87
C VAL A 505 -30.72 -15.79 8.33
N ASP A 506 -29.62 -15.15 7.94
CA ASP A 506 -29.36 -13.75 8.21
C ASP A 506 -29.96 -12.87 7.10
N LEU A 507 -31.05 -12.17 7.42
CA LEU A 507 -31.71 -11.22 6.53
C LEU A 507 -31.21 -9.80 6.79
N VAL A 508 -30.30 -9.31 5.95
CA VAL A 508 -29.63 -8.01 6.11
C VAL A 508 -30.33 -6.93 5.28
N PRO A 509 -31.01 -5.94 5.89
CA PRO A 509 -31.59 -4.84 5.14
C PRO A 509 -30.49 -3.94 4.55
N CYS A 510 -30.63 -3.51 3.30
CA CYS A 510 -29.66 -2.63 2.66
C CYS A 510 -30.30 -1.67 1.65
N PHE A 511 -29.60 -0.58 1.36
CA PHE A 511 -29.92 0.31 0.24
C PHE A 511 -28.89 0.12 -0.88
N GLN A 512 -29.37 0.18 -2.13
CA GLN A 512 -28.50 0.27 -3.30
C GLN A 512 -28.58 1.70 -3.86
N VAL A 513 -27.46 2.42 -3.82
CA VAL A 513 -27.35 3.79 -4.34
C VAL A 513 -26.13 3.85 -5.25
N GLU A 514 -26.33 4.32 -6.49
CA GLU A 514 -25.26 4.42 -7.51
C GLU A 514 -24.49 3.10 -7.72
N GLY A 515 -25.20 1.97 -7.68
CA GLY A 515 -24.62 0.64 -7.86
C GLY A 515 -23.92 0.06 -6.62
N LYS A 516 -23.67 0.86 -5.58
CA LYS A 516 -23.05 0.42 -4.31
C LYS A 516 -24.11 0.03 -3.28
N TYR A 517 -23.76 -0.89 -2.38
CA TYR A 517 -24.65 -1.36 -1.31
C TYR A 517 -24.25 -0.82 0.06
N TYR A 518 -25.23 -0.43 0.87
CA TYR A 518 -25.02 0.11 2.21
C TYR A 518 -25.87 -0.63 3.25
N VAL A 519 -25.24 -1.12 4.32
CA VAL A 519 -25.86 -1.94 5.38
C VAL A 519 -25.78 -1.25 6.75
N PRO A 520 -26.75 -1.51 7.66
CA PRO A 520 -26.79 -0.89 8.99
C PRO A 520 -25.87 -1.61 9.98
N LYS A 521 -24.57 -1.69 9.66
CA LYS A 521 -23.55 -2.27 10.53
C LYS A 521 -22.83 -1.17 11.30
N PRO A 522 -22.86 -1.20 12.66
CA PRO A 522 -22.18 -0.19 13.46
C PRO A 522 -20.65 -0.30 13.35
N LEU A 523 -19.97 0.83 13.50
CA LEU A 523 -18.52 0.89 13.72
C LEU A 523 -18.15 0.10 14.99
N LYS A 524 -17.19 -0.80 14.87
CA LYS A 524 -16.56 -1.49 16.01
C LYS A 524 -15.15 -0.93 16.22
N GLY A 525 -14.72 -0.73 17.47
CA GLY A 525 -13.34 -0.38 17.82
C GLY A 525 -13.07 1.11 18.10
N LYS A 526 -11.89 1.41 18.67
CA LYS A 526 -11.41 2.73 19.13
C LYS A 526 -11.05 3.71 17.99
N ARG A 527 -11.71 3.67 16.83
CA ARG A 527 -11.56 4.75 15.84
C ARG A 527 -12.30 5.96 16.42
N PHE A 528 -11.53 6.89 16.97
CA PHE A 528 -12.02 8.12 17.60
C PHE A 528 -12.85 8.90 16.59
N VAL A 529 -14.17 8.80 16.66
CA VAL A 529 -15.07 9.83 16.14
C VAL A 529 -15.55 10.60 17.36
N SER A 530 -15.35 11.92 17.34
CA SER A 530 -15.71 12.87 18.41
C SER A 530 -17.21 12.91 18.71
N GLU A 531 -18.04 12.26 17.90
CA GLU A 531 -19.49 12.15 18.10
C GLU A 531 -19.97 10.69 18.05
N PRO A 532 -20.21 10.05 19.21
CA PRO A 532 -20.78 8.69 19.31
C PRO A 532 -22.23 8.56 18.79
N LYS A 533 -22.81 9.63 18.23
CA LYS A 533 -24.25 9.76 17.94
C LYS A 533 -24.60 9.79 16.44
N LEU A 534 -23.62 9.88 15.54
CA LEU A 534 -23.84 9.72 14.10
C LEU A 534 -23.63 8.25 13.72
N LEU A 535 -24.73 7.50 13.59
CA LEU A 535 -24.69 6.09 13.19
C LEU A 535 -24.49 6.02 11.68
N PHE A 536 -23.24 5.82 11.27
CA PHE A 536 -22.86 5.63 9.87
C PHE A 536 -23.47 4.37 9.26
N TRP A 537 -23.66 4.41 7.94
CA TRP A 537 -23.91 3.25 7.11
C TRP A 537 -22.59 2.68 6.62
N ARG A 538 -22.46 1.35 6.59
CA ARG A 538 -21.26 0.69 6.10
C ARG A 538 -21.46 0.28 4.65
N GLN A 539 -20.52 0.64 3.77
CA GLN A 539 -20.49 0.08 2.42
C GLN A 539 -20.26 -1.44 2.51
N SER A 540 -21.10 -2.21 1.83
CA SER A 540 -20.97 -3.66 1.72
C SER A 540 -20.35 -4.03 0.38
N PHE A 541 -19.39 -4.96 0.41
CA PHE A 541 -18.76 -5.55 -0.78
C PHE A 541 -19.19 -7.00 -1.01
N SER A 542 -20.21 -7.50 -0.30
CA SER A 542 -20.56 -8.93 -0.36
C SER A 542 -21.00 -9.40 -1.75
N VAL A 543 -21.55 -8.51 -2.58
CA VAL A 543 -21.91 -8.85 -3.97
C VAL A 543 -20.65 -8.92 -4.84
N GLU A 544 -19.74 -7.97 -4.70
CA GLU A 544 -18.46 -7.91 -5.39
C GLU A 544 -17.53 -9.07 -4.97
N GLU A 545 -17.45 -9.37 -3.66
CA GLU A 545 -16.77 -10.54 -3.11
C GLU A 545 -17.29 -11.83 -3.75
N LYS A 546 -18.61 -12.00 -3.78
CA LYS A 546 -19.25 -13.16 -4.40
C LYS A 546 -18.89 -13.27 -5.88
N GLN A 547 -18.89 -12.18 -6.64
CA GLN A 547 -18.51 -12.20 -8.05
C GLN A 547 -17.07 -12.69 -8.25
N VAL A 548 -16.13 -12.19 -7.45
CA VAL A 548 -14.72 -12.61 -7.51
C VAL A 548 -14.61 -14.10 -7.16
N LEU A 549 -15.22 -14.52 -6.06
CA LEU A 549 -15.09 -15.87 -5.53
C LEU A 549 -15.78 -16.91 -6.42
N GLN A 550 -17.00 -16.66 -6.90
CA GLN A 550 -17.74 -17.63 -7.72
C GLN A 550 -17.05 -17.95 -9.05
N LEU A 551 -16.30 -17.00 -9.60
CA LEU A 551 -15.69 -17.12 -10.93
C LEU A 551 -14.25 -17.66 -10.89
N MET A 552 -13.66 -17.80 -9.69
CA MET A 552 -12.21 -17.97 -9.57
C MET A 552 -11.64 -19.26 -10.17
N ASP A 553 -12.45 -20.33 -10.33
CA ASP A 553 -12.02 -21.60 -10.94
C ASP A 553 -12.67 -21.87 -12.32
N ARG A 554 -13.42 -20.90 -12.88
CA ARG A 554 -14.20 -21.13 -14.11
C ARG A 554 -13.33 -21.30 -15.36
N GLY A 555 -12.14 -20.69 -15.40
CA GLY A 555 -11.29 -20.66 -16.59
C GLY A 555 -10.28 -21.81 -16.68
N ASP A 556 -9.81 -22.32 -15.54
CA ASP A 556 -8.73 -23.31 -15.46
C ASP A 556 -9.08 -24.54 -14.63
N HIS A 557 -10.30 -24.62 -14.10
CA HIS A 557 -10.74 -25.69 -13.20
C HIS A 557 -9.79 -25.90 -11.99
N GLY A 558 -9.21 -24.81 -11.51
CA GLY A 558 -8.24 -24.84 -10.42
C GLY A 558 -8.81 -25.22 -9.05
N CYS A 559 -7.92 -25.37 -8.08
CA CYS A 559 -8.25 -25.80 -6.71
C CYS A 559 -8.55 -24.64 -5.72
N ARG A 560 -8.90 -23.43 -6.16
CA ARG A 560 -9.02 -22.25 -5.26
C ARG A 560 -10.15 -22.38 -4.26
N HIS A 561 -11.34 -22.84 -4.69
CA HIS A 561 -12.47 -23.05 -3.78
C HIS A 561 -12.16 -24.14 -2.75
N GLU A 562 -11.56 -25.24 -3.22
CA GLU A 562 -11.15 -26.36 -2.37
C GLU A 562 -10.16 -25.89 -1.30
N LEU A 563 -9.11 -25.17 -1.72
CA LEU A 563 -8.11 -24.61 -0.83
C LEU A 563 -8.74 -23.71 0.25
N LEU A 564 -9.55 -22.73 -0.14
CA LEU A 564 -10.11 -21.78 0.82
C LEU A 564 -11.06 -22.47 1.80
N ARG A 565 -11.84 -23.46 1.36
CA ARG A 565 -12.68 -24.28 2.24
C ARG A 565 -11.86 -25.09 3.24
N ILE A 566 -10.79 -25.73 2.79
CA ILE A 566 -9.89 -26.48 3.67
C ILE A 566 -9.29 -25.55 4.72
N VAL A 567 -8.74 -24.40 4.29
CA VAL A 567 -8.13 -23.43 5.21
C VAL A 567 -9.15 -22.89 6.20
N LYS A 568 -10.37 -22.55 5.77
CA LYS A 568 -11.45 -22.13 6.68
C LYS A 568 -11.73 -23.19 7.76
N THR A 569 -11.77 -24.46 7.38
CA THR A 569 -12.05 -25.57 8.30
C THR A 569 -10.87 -25.82 9.24
N VAL A 570 -9.65 -25.83 8.70
CA VAL A 570 -8.42 -25.92 9.49
C VAL A 570 -8.36 -24.78 10.51
N MET A 571 -8.65 -23.53 10.15
CA MET A 571 -8.59 -22.39 11.08
C MET A 571 -9.67 -22.38 12.15
N LYS A 572 -10.65 -23.30 12.12
CA LYS A 572 -11.62 -23.51 13.20
C LYS A 572 -11.20 -24.57 14.21
N ARG A 573 -10.27 -25.48 13.86
CA ARG A 573 -9.86 -26.56 14.76
C ARG A 573 -9.15 -25.98 16.01
N PRO A 574 -9.32 -26.55 17.21
CA PRO A 574 -8.76 -26.00 18.45
C PRO A 574 -7.25 -25.74 18.41
N GLU A 575 -6.49 -26.60 17.73
CA GLU A 575 -5.03 -26.52 17.62
C GLU A 575 -4.55 -25.33 16.77
N THR A 576 -5.40 -24.87 15.86
CA THR A 576 -5.10 -23.90 14.80
C THR A 576 -6.01 -22.68 14.84
N SER A 577 -6.95 -22.63 15.80
CA SER A 577 -7.97 -21.60 15.88
C SER A 577 -7.35 -20.21 15.85
N LEU A 578 -7.80 -19.37 14.93
CA LEU A 578 -7.47 -17.96 14.88
C LEU A 578 -8.74 -17.17 15.15
N PRO A 579 -8.67 -16.00 15.81
CA PRO A 579 -9.82 -15.11 16.01
C PRO A 579 -10.21 -14.39 14.70
N MET A 580 -10.09 -15.05 13.55
CA MET A 580 -10.43 -14.56 12.23
C MET A 580 -11.62 -15.34 11.70
N ASP A 581 -12.72 -14.64 11.45
CA ASP A 581 -13.85 -15.21 10.73
C ASP A 581 -13.55 -15.35 9.22
N SER A 582 -14.55 -15.83 8.47
CA SER A 582 -14.41 -16.02 7.03
C SER A 582 -14.12 -14.71 6.27
N PHE A 583 -14.46 -13.54 6.81
CA PHE A 583 -14.29 -12.26 6.12
C PHE A 583 -12.80 -11.88 5.99
N TYR A 584 -12.00 -12.08 7.04
CA TYR A 584 -10.55 -11.87 6.97
C TYR A 584 -9.87 -12.84 6.00
N LEU A 585 -10.25 -14.12 6.07
CA LEU A 585 -9.68 -15.16 5.19
C LEU A 585 -9.99 -14.89 3.73
N LYS A 586 -11.21 -14.47 3.39
CA LYS A 586 -11.59 -14.09 2.02
C LYS A 586 -10.77 -12.92 1.51
N ASN A 587 -10.59 -11.87 2.32
CA ASN A 587 -9.82 -10.69 1.92
C ASN A 587 -8.35 -11.05 1.66
N ALA A 588 -7.72 -11.80 2.56
CA ALA A 588 -6.37 -12.30 2.36
C ALA A 588 -6.27 -13.21 1.12
N PHE A 589 -7.27 -14.06 0.90
CA PHE A 589 -7.30 -14.98 -0.24
C PHE A 589 -7.43 -14.26 -1.57
N MET A 590 -8.30 -13.23 -1.66
CA MET A 590 -8.43 -12.41 -2.86
C MET A 590 -7.10 -11.71 -3.21
N HIS A 591 -6.37 -11.19 -2.22
CA HIS A 591 -5.02 -10.65 -2.44
C HIS A 591 -4.03 -11.72 -2.92
N TYR A 592 -4.11 -12.93 -2.35
CA TYR A 592 -3.24 -14.04 -2.71
C TYR A 592 -3.45 -14.52 -4.15
N ILE A 593 -4.69 -14.63 -4.62
CA ILE A 593 -5.00 -15.09 -5.99
C ILE A 593 -4.86 -13.96 -7.03
N TYR A 594 -4.83 -12.70 -6.61
CA TYR A 594 -4.69 -11.56 -7.50
C TYR A 594 -3.28 -11.50 -8.14
N GLY A 595 -3.20 -11.33 -9.47
CA GLY A 595 -1.93 -11.09 -10.20
C GLY A 595 -1.57 -12.08 -11.33
N GLY A 596 -2.37 -13.14 -11.55
CA GLY A 596 -2.18 -14.13 -12.62
C GLY A 596 -0.88 -14.95 -12.51
N GLY A 597 -0.76 -16.01 -13.32
CA GLY A 597 0.49 -16.77 -13.48
C GLY A 597 0.83 -17.78 -12.38
N LYS A 598 -0.13 -18.14 -11.52
CA LYS A 598 -0.02 -19.30 -10.63
C LYS A 598 -0.70 -20.50 -11.28
N ASP A 599 -0.11 -21.68 -11.18
CA ASP A 599 -0.74 -22.92 -11.61
C ASP A 599 -1.63 -23.46 -10.49
N TRP A 600 -2.93 -23.57 -10.78
CA TRP A 600 -3.95 -24.03 -9.85
C TRP A 600 -4.49 -25.42 -10.18
N ALA A 601 -4.05 -26.01 -11.29
CA ALA A 601 -4.65 -27.21 -11.89
C ALA A 601 -3.75 -28.46 -11.79
N SER A 602 -2.44 -28.30 -11.59
CA SER A 602 -1.54 -29.44 -11.38
C SER A 602 -1.95 -30.32 -10.19
N GLY A 603 -1.51 -31.59 -10.26
CA GLY A 603 -1.87 -32.62 -9.29
C GLY A 603 -1.48 -32.30 -7.84
N ASP A 604 -0.45 -31.47 -7.64
CA ASP A 604 0.12 -31.02 -6.38
C ASP A 604 -0.17 -29.54 -6.04
N ALA A 605 -0.89 -28.83 -6.90
CA ALA A 605 -1.21 -27.40 -6.74
C ALA A 605 -1.86 -27.08 -5.38
N LEU A 606 -2.73 -27.96 -4.90
CA LEU A 606 -3.45 -27.77 -3.64
C LEU A 606 -2.50 -27.72 -2.44
N GLY A 607 -1.55 -28.67 -2.35
CA GLY A 607 -0.55 -28.72 -1.28
C GLY A 607 0.40 -27.52 -1.32
N LYS A 608 0.89 -27.17 -2.51
CA LYS A 608 1.73 -25.98 -2.73
C LYS A 608 1.00 -24.71 -2.27
N HIS A 609 -0.22 -24.50 -2.75
CA HIS A 609 -0.97 -23.29 -2.42
C HIS A 609 -1.47 -23.25 -0.98
N PHE A 610 -1.68 -24.41 -0.34
CA PHE A 610 -1.99 -24.47 1.09
C PHE A 610 -0.88 -23.87 1.92
N LEU A 611 0.37 -24.33 1.75
CA LEU A 611 1.51 -23.80 2.48
C LEU A 611 1.75 -22.31 2.17
N ASN A 612 1.70 -21.95 0.88
CA ASN A 612 1.93 -20.57 0.44
C ASN A 612 0.87 -19.59 0.97
N PHE A 613 -0.39 -20.00 1.04
CA PHE A 613 -1.45 -19.15 1.58
C PHE A 613 -1.33 -18.99 3.11
N LEU A 614 -0.97 -20.06 3.84
CA LEU A 614 -0.69 -19.95 5.27
C LEU A 614 0.50 -19.04 5.56
N GLU A 615 1.57 -19.12 4.77
CA GLU A 615 2.71 -18.20 4.88
C GLU A 615 2.32 -16.76 4.53
N THR A 616 1.47 -16.55 3.52
CA THR A 616 0.92 -15.23 3.18
C THR A 616 0.14 -14.64 4.36
N LEU A 617 -0.71 -15.42 5.02
CA LEU A 617 -1.41 -15.01 6.24
C LEU A 617 -0.43 -14.66 7.37
N ARG A 618 0.61 -15.47 7.58
CA ARG A 618 1.66 -15.23 8.58
C ARG A 618 2.37 -13.90 8.30
N ILE A 619 2.72 -13.62 7.04
CA ILE A 619 3.37 -12.37 6.62
C ILE A 619 2.47 -11.16 6.88
N HIS A 620 1.17 -11.24 6.57
CA HIS A 620 0.23 -10.16 6.89
C HIS A 620 0.19 -9.85 8.40
N MET A 621 0.23 -10.88 9.24
CA MET A 621 0.27 -10.74 10.70
C MET A 621 1.60 -10.17 11.20
N GLU A 622 2.73 -10.67 10.70
CA GLU A 622 4.08 -10.16 11.02
C GLU A 622 4.21 -8.66 10.71
N ARG A 623 3.58 -8.22 9.61
CA ARG A 623 3.58 -6.81 9.19
C ARG A 623 2.47 -5.99 9.82
N ARG A 624 1.55 -6.64 10.53
CA ARG A 624 0.34 -6.03 11.07
C ARG A 624 -0.46 -5.25 10.01
N SER A 625 -0.41 -5.74 8.77
CA SER A 625 -1.05 -5.10 7.62
C SER A 625 -1.75 -6.14 6.77
N LEU A 626 -3.08 -6.14 6.80
CA LEU A 626 -3.97 -6.85 5.88
C LEU A 626 -4.95 -5.82 5.30
N PRO A 627 -4.63 -5.18 4.17
CA PRO A 627 -5.53 -4.22 3.56
C PRO A 627 -6.82 -4.91 3.10
N HIS A 628 -7.97 -4.25 3.27
CA HIS A 628 -9.23 -4.70 2.70
C HIS A 628 -9.11 -4.70 1.17
N TYR A 629 -9.57 -5.76 0.50
CA TYR A 629 -9.32 -5.97 -0.92
C TYR A 629 -9.89 -4.87 -1.81
N PHE A 630 -11.11 -4.41 -1.51
CA PHE A 630 -11.79 -3.33 -2.23
C PHE A 630 -11.56 -1.92 -1.63
N LEU A 631 -10.92 -1.83 -0.47
CA LEU A 631 -10.67 -0.57 0.25
C LEU A 631 -9.22 -0.57 0.78
N PRO A 632 -8.23 -0.31 -0.08
CA PRO A 632 -6.81 -0.48 0.27
C PRO A 632 -6.35 0.32 1.49
N ASP A 633 -7.01 1.46 1.77
CA ASP A 633 -6.72 2.32 2.91
C ASP A 633 -7.21 1.77 4.26
N ALA A 634 -8.04 0.72 4.25
CA ALA A 634 -8.55 0.08 5.46
C ALA A 634 -7.73 -1.17 5.81
N ASN A 635 -6.95 -1.11 6.89
CA ASN A 635 -6.25 -2.28 7.42
C ASN A 635 -7.18 -3.10 8.33
N LEU A 636 -7.41 -4.37 7.98
CA LEU A 636 -8.27 -5.29 8.72
C LEU A 636 -7.63 -5.76 10.03
N LEU A 637 -6.30 -5.72 10.15
CA LEU A 637 -5.63 -6.14 11.39
C LEU A 637 -5.71 -5.09 12.52
N ASP A 638 -6.16 -3.87 12.22
CA ASP A 638 -6.42 -2.83 13.22
C ASP A 638 -7.53 -3.24 14.21
N ASP A 639 -8.39 -4.18 13.83
CA ASP A 639 -9.47 -4.70 14.68
C ASP A 639 -8.94 -5.54 15.87
N PHE A 640 -7.66 -5.92 15.83
CA PHE A 640 -7.02 -6.77 16.83
C PHE A 640 -5.95 -6.03 17.63
N LYS A 641 -5.82 -6.41 18.91
CA LYS A 641 -4.67 -5.97 19.73
C LYS A 641 -3.37 -6.55 19.18
N GLU A 642 -2.27 -5.84 19.41
CA GLU A 642 -0.93 -6.24 18.97
C GLU A 642 -0.54 -7.64 19.41
N GLU A 643 -0.80 -7.95 20.67
CA GLU A 643 -0.45 -9.23 21.27
C GLU A 643 -1.23 -10.37 20.61
N VAL A 644 -2.49 -10.12 20.22
CA VAL A 644 -3.34 -11.10 19.54
C VAL A 644 -2.79 -11.38 18.14
N VAL A 645 -2.44 -10.34 17.38
CA VAL A 645 -1.85 -10.50 16.03
C VAL A 645 -0.53 -11.28 16.11
N LYS A 646 0.32 -10.98 17.09
CA LYS A 646 1.58 -11.71 17.32
C LYS A 646 1.36 -13.17 17.71
N GLN A 647 0.33 -13.45 18.51
CA GLN A 647 -0.05 -14.83 18.86
C GLN A 647 -0.54 -15.62 17.64
N MET A 648 -1.33 -14.99 16.77
CA MET A 648 -1.79 -15.57 15.50
C MET A 648 -0.60 -15.91 14.60
N GLU A 649 0.33 -14.95 14.43
CA GLU A 649 1.55 -15.13 13.65
C GLU A 649 2.39 -16.31 14.16
N ASN A 650 2.65 -16.36 15.48
CA ASN A 650 3.41 -17.43 16.12
C ASN A 650 2.71 -18.79 16.01
N ARG A 651 1.38 -18.82 15.94
CA ARG A 651 0.62 -20.07 15.74
C ARG A 651 0.80 -20.58 14.32
N LEU A 652 0.65 -19.73 13.31
CA LEU A 652 0.89 -20.09 11.91
C LEU A 652 2.35 -20.52 11.67
N ARG A 653 3.32 -19.78 12.23
CA ARG A 653 4.74 -20.13 12.15
C ARG A 653 5.01 -21.54 12.67
N ARG A 654 4.48 -21.87 13.85
CA ARG A 654 4.61 -23.20 14.48
C ARG A 654 4.00 -24.35 13.68
N ILE A 655 2.98 -24.08 12.86
CA ILE A 655 2.36 -25.06 11.96
C ILE A 655 3.26 -25.26 10.73
N LEU A 656 3.75 -24.16 10.15
CA LEU A 656 4.59 -24.16 8.95
C LEU A 656 5.99 -24.77 9.19
N GLU A 657 6.49 -24.72 10.42
CA GLU A 657 7.79 -25.26 10.82
C GLU A 657 7.75 -26.74 11.26
N SER A 658 6.57 -27.35 11.41
CA SER A 658 6.45 -28.71 11.97
C SER A 658 5.48 -29.57 11.17
N GLU A 659 6.04 -30.46 10.35
CA GLU A 659 5.26 -31.42 9.57
C GLU A 659 4.41 -32.34 10.48
N LYS A 660 4.97 -32.79 11.61
CA LYS A 660 4.23 -33.58 12.61
C LYS A 660 2.98 -32.86 13.12
N ARG A 661 3.06 -31.54 13.37
CA ARG A 661 1.89 -30.76 13.79
C ARG A 661 0.89 -30.62 12.65
N LEU A 662 1.36 -30.34 11.44
CA LEU A 662 0.51 -30.25 10.26
C LEU A 662 -0.24 -31.56 10.03
N ASN A 663 0.44 -32.71 10.10
CA ASN A 663 -0.16 -34.03 9.97
C ASN A 663 -1.23 -34.26 11.05
N LYS A 664 -0.94 -33.94 12.32
CA LYS A 664 -1.93 -34.04 13.41
C LYS A 664 -3.18 -33.17 13.18
N ILE A 665 -3.04 -32.02 12.51
CA ILE A 665 -4.16 -31.12 12.19
C ILE A 665 -5.02 -31.69 11.05
N LEU A 666 -4.41 -32.44 10.12
CA LEU A 666 -5.06 -33.00 8.94
C LEU A 666 -5.62 -34.42 9.15
N GLU A 667 -5.30 -35.06 10.27
CA GLU A 667 -5.93 -36.31 10.76
C GLU A 667 -7.25 -36.01 11.51
#